data_AF-A0A955AI68-F1
#
_entry.id   AF-A0A955AI68-F1
#
_cell.length_a   1.000
_cell.length_b   1.000
_cell.length_c   1.000
_cell.angle_alpha   90.00
_cell.angle_beta   90.00
_cell.angle_gamma   90.00
#
_symmetry.space_group_name_H-M   'P 1'
#
loop_
_entity.id
_entity.type
_entity.pdbx_description
1 polymer ?
#
loop_
_entity_poly.entity_id
_entity_poly.type
_entity_poly.pdbx_seq_one_letter_code
_entity_poly.pdbx_strand_id
1 'polypeptide(L)'
;MGNYIGMDAAGTGTVANNDGITVGSTSGTMIGNGTAAGRNVISGNANHGIYLSDGDNTTIQGNYIGTDASGTADADGTTAQEGTRSGVVVSGGSTNVLVGGTAAGQGNLISGNNWYGIEFWDATTTNGYVYGNLIGTDVTGLLDLGNSIGGVTSWGAGSGIVIGGSTSAHRNVISGNDWVGVSIGSGAAPATVQGNYIGLGIDGSTVVGNQAGIQVFGASANSLIGTNADGSNDAGERNVISGNTWAGIVINDAGTSGTQVYGNYIGTDSTGLLDRGNNGVGFYIDSGATGTRIGNTNVATRNVISGNDGDAITIDGEATDGTFIQNNYIGLAANGTTILGNSGNGIAITGGADNTTIGGIGVGNVIVGCAFNGINIDGASSGTVVYGNYIGINAAGTVVAGNMFHGIQLINGVSNTTIGGTTAGQGNTITANGVSGTYTNGINLWATGTGNSMAGNSIYENVGIGIDLDGSGVTANDNLDPDTGSNNLQNFPVLTSSTVNGTGTTVTVSGSINTLASLTGVVLHFYATPSTGDPNRRDGKKYLGSTSVNTNASGNATFTSLAITGYSGTVAAGDVITATATYSNNTSEFSQGSVATLSTGNSVPSDIDAVSTTGGGLAINADGGNDTILLADNGGAVFGGLTKMTIETQLSFTNGSADMTLLSYASGSVNVGNDVNMRLYGDGTLRFYINGTYVSANTFDYSSLADGNQHAISITWDNTAGNWQVFVDGALRDSGSGLKVGATVGASGTLAFGNDQDREGNSYDPNQKFSGTLYDVRVFNDVRSAAEIAASYQSTLPYTESGMVANWTFDELSSAGVVTDDVGGNNLTVNHLTGTGFVASDPSLTLRVTENALDGTVVGSVSGIDIDREAKITQLLAADPNLRYSAETGKFYKLVSTYSTWATASNNAIGTSLNSVAGELLTITSAAEQELAFGFAQTLGDKIWLGLSDSDVEGQWRLYSAGVVGEQIWQGTNTGYRVDGSYTNWGSSEPNDFGGDEDFAQLQETDGKWRDSSSAVTSRYVIQWDADTVLDATNALTYSIQSQTVAGAFAINSDTGEITVADGSLLDYETNATHSISVRVSDGTATYDEAF
;
A
#
# COMPACT_ATOMS: atom_id res chain seq x y z
N MET A 1 52.45 16.86 -35.16
CA MET A 1 51.62 17.65 -34.24
C MET A 1 51.53 19.05 -34.83
N GLY A 2 50.36 19.67 -34.82
CA GLY A 2 50.17 21.02 -35.39
C GLY A 2 50.22 21.07 -36.93
N ASN A 3 50.00 19.94 -37.61
CA ASN A 3 50.19 19.82 -39.05
C ASN A 3 48.84 19.79 -39.81
N TYR A 4 48.87 20.29 -41.06
CA TYR A 4 47.84 20.06 -42.07
C TYR A 4 48.33 18.97 -43.02
N ILE A 5 47.61 17.86 -43.10
CA ILE A 5 48.00 16.66 -43.86
C ILE A 5 46.86 16.31 -44.81
N GLY A 6 47.18 16.23 -46.11
CA GLY A 6 46.20 16.05 -47.19
C GLY A 6 45.40 17.32 -47.53
N MET A 7 45.84 18.47 -47.01
CA MET A 7 45.18 19.77 -47.12
C MET A 7 46.15 20.84 -47.67
N ASP A 8 45.58 21.92 -48.20
CA ASP A 8 46.31 23.14 -48.50
C ASP A 8 46.74 23.88 -47.22
N ALA A 9 47.56 24.94 -47.37
CA ALA A 9 48.07 25.70 -46.24
C ALA A 9 47.00 26.52 -45.50
N ALA A 10 45.82 26.74 -46.12
CA ALA A 10 44.69 27.40 -45.48
C ALA A 10 43.83 26.41 -44.68
N GLY A 11 43.98 25.10 -44.93
CA GLY A 11 43.20 24.04 -44.31
C GLY A 11 41.74 24.01 -44.76
N THR A 12 41.44 24.60 -45.92
CA THR A 12 40.09 24.71 -46.50
C THR A 12 39.94 23.97 -47.82
N GLY A 13 41.04 23.53 -48.44
CA GLY A 13 41.04 22.77 -49.68
C GLY A 13 41.90 21.52 -49.59
N THR A 14 41.53 20.47 -50.32
CA THR A 14 42.23 19.18 -50.31
C THR A 14 43.45 19.18 -51.25
N VAL A 15 44.52 18.53 -50.80
CA VAL A 15 45.72 18.23 -51.59
C VAL A 15 46.06 16.76 -51.34
N ALA A 16 45.44 15.89 -52.14
CA ALA A 16 45.44 14.46 -51.89
C ALA A 16 46.85 13.84 -51.81
N ASN A 17 47.07 13.07 -50.76
CA ASN A 17 48.13 12.06 -50.65
C ASN A 17 47.47 10.66 -50.66
N ASN A 18 48.21 9.58 -50.40
CA ASN A 18 47.62 8.23 -50.31
C ASN A 18 46.86 8.04 -48.99
N ASP A 19 47.58 7.71 -47.93
CA ASP A 19 47.11 7.78 -46.54
C ASP A 19 47.70 9.04 -45.91
N GLY A 20 46.96 9.67 -44.99
CA GLY A 20 47.48 10.84 -44.28
C GLY A 20 48.68 10.49 -43.40
N ILE A 21 48.52 9.48 -42.54
CA ILE A 21 49.60 8.95 -41.69
C ILE A 21 49.56 7.42 -41.70
N THR A 22 50.68 6.79 -42.01
CA THR A 22 50.86 5.33 -41.86
C THR A 22 51.80 5.03 -40.69
N VAL A 23 51.39 4.11 -39.81
CA VAL A 23 52.18 3.59 -38.69
C VAL A 23 52.39 2.10 -38.90
N GLY A 24 53.64 1.69 -39.10
CA GLY A 24 54.02 0.31 -39.43
C GLY A 24 55.07 -0.25 -38.47
N SER A 25 54.82 -1.38 -37.82
CA SER A 25 55.82 -2.13 -37.00
C SER A 25 56.57 -1.28 -35.97
N THR A 26 55.86 -0.41 -35.23
CA THR A 26 56.44 0.51 -34.24
C THR A 26 55.68 0.46 -32.92
N SER A 27 56.27 0.94 -31.84
CA SER A 27 55.59 1.05 -30.55
C SER A 27 55.76 2.42 -29.90
N GLY A 28 54.73 2.88 -29.19
CA GLY A 28 54.75 4.15 -28.45
C GLY A 28 54.52 5.39 -29.33
N THR A 29 53.85 5.22 -30.46
CA THR A 29 53.57 6.30 -31.41
C THR A 29 52.50 7.24 -30.85
N MET A 30 52.73 8.55 -30.94
CA MET A 30 51.77 9.57 -30.51
C MET A 30 51.42 10.51 -31.68
N ILE A 31 50.14 10.54 -32.06
CA ILE A 31 49.58 11.40 -33.10
C ILE A 31 48.70 12.45 -32.43
N GLY A 32 49.24 13.67 -32.32
CA GLY A 32 48.61 14.76 -31.56
C GLY A 32 48.94 14.69 -30.06
N ASN A 33 48.63 15.74 -29.30
CA ASN A 33 48.94 15.81 -27.86
C ASN A 33 47.77 16.26 -26.98
N GLY A 34 46.55 16.28 -27.51
CA GLY A 34 45.36 16.71 -26.78
C GLY A 34 45.25 18.22 -26.53
N THR A 35 46.18 19.03 -27.05
CA THR A 35 46.09 20.51 -27.00
C THR A 35 45.78 21.08 -28.38
N ALA A 36 45.14 22.26 -28.42
CA ALA A 36 44.86 22.95 -29.68
C ALA A 36 46.14 23.21 -30.51
N ALA A 37 47.28 23.47 -29.86
CA ALA A 37 48.56 23.69 -30.55
C ALA A 37 49.16 22.41 -31.14
N GLY A 38 48.87 21.23 -30.57
CA GLY A 38 49.37 19.95 -31.08
C GLY A 38 48.41 19.23 -32.03
N ARG A 39 47.20 19.77 -32.23
CA ARG A 39 46.16 19.24 -33.14
C ARG A 39 46.69 19.13 -34.56
N ASN A 40 46.55 17.96 -35.16
CA ASN A 40 46.70 17.81 -36.60
C ASN A 40 45.32 17.89 -37.27
N VAL A 41 45.28 18.40 -38.50
CA VAL A 41 44.13 18.33 -39.42
C VAL A 41 44.51 17.36 -40.53
N ILE A 42 43.82 16.22 -40.62
CA ILE A 42 44.18 15.09 -41.47
C ILE A 42 42.97 14.73 -42.34
N SER A 43 42.93 15.24 -43.57
CA SER A 43 41.74 15.11 -44.43
C SER A 43 42.13 15.16 -45.90
N GLY A 44 41.19 14.86 -46.82
CA GLY A 44 41.43 14.94 -48.27
C GLY A 44 42.39 13.90 -48.84
N ASN A 45 42.69 12.83 -48.09
CA ASN A 45 43.57 11.74 -48.50
C ASN A 45 42.84 10.76 -49.44
N ALA A 46 43.57 10.05 -50.31
CA ALA A 46 42.96 9.14 -51.30
C ALA A 46 42.46 7.81 -50.72
N ASN A 47 43.01 7.39 -49.58
CA ASN A 47 42.59 6.22 -48.78
C ASN A 47 42.22 6.67 -47.36
N HIS A 48 43.02 6.35 -46.35
CA HIS A 48 42.67 6.58 -44.94
C HIS A 48 43.25 7.88 -44.39
N GLY A 49 42.63 8.44 -43.35
CA GLY A 49 43.26 9.49 -42.56
C GLY A 49 44.51 8.98 -41.85
N ILE A 50 44.34 7.94 -41.04
CA ILE A 50 45.42 7.27 -40.30
C ILE A 50 45.28 5.75 -40.49
N TYR A 51 46.36 5.08 -40.90
CA TYR A 51 46.42 3.61 -41.07
C TYR A 51 47.50 2.99 -40.17
N LEU A 52 47.11 2.10 -39.25
CA LEU A 52 47.98 1.31 -38.38
C LEU A 52 48.06 -0.15 -38.86
N SER A 53 49.29 -0.63 -39.05
CA SER A 53 49.63 -2.04 -39.30
C SER A 53 50.77 -2.45 -38.38
N ASP A 54 50.55 -3.38 -37.46
CA ASP A 54 51.53 -3.81 -36.44
C ASP A 54 52.05 -2.63 -35.58
N GLY A 55 51.18 -1.69 -35.22
CA GLY A 55 51.53 -0.47 -34.46
C GLY A 55 51.04 -0.50 -33.02
N ASP A 56 51.92 -0.84 -32.07
CA ASP A 56 51.54 -1.08 -30.67
C ASP A 56 51.63 0.17 -29.78
N ASN A 57 50.84 0.22 -28.71
CA ASN A 57 50.87 1.31 -27.72
C ASN A 57 50.75 2.69 -28.40
N THR A 58 49.88 2.80 -29.41
CA THR A 58 49.68 4.01 -30.20
C THR A 58 48.59 4.88 -29.58
N THR A 59 48.83 6.18 -29.42
CA THR A 59 47.82 7.16 -28.97
C THR A 59 47.53 8.17 -30.07
N ILE A 60 46.26 8.29 -30.47
CA ILE A 60 45.77 9.26 -31.46
C ILE A 60 44.82 10.20 -30.70
N GLN A 61 45.23 11.44 -30.44
CA GLN A 61 44.45 12.34 -29.56
C GLN A 61 44.46 13.80 -30.00
N GLY A 62 43.33 14.48 -29.85
CA GLY A 62 43.17 15.92 -30.12
C GLY A 62 43.28 16.32 -31.59
N ASN A 63 43.05 15.41 -32.54
CA ASN A 63 43.14 15.66 -33.98
C ASN A 63 41.77 15.93 -34.62
N TYR A 64 41.78 16.60 -35.77
CA TYR A 64 40.64 16.69 -36.69
C TYR A 64 40.93 15.78 -37.88
N ILE A 65 40.02 14.85 -38.17
CA ILE A 65 40.20 13.80 -39.19
C ILE A 65 38.96 13.78 -40.07
N GLY A 66 39.14 14.06 -41.37
CA GLY A 66 38.08 14.14 -42.38
C GLY A 66 37.45 15.53 -42.54
N THR A 67 37.54 16.40 -41.54
CA THR A 67 36.97 17.76 -41.58
C THR A 67 37.96 18.83 -42.06
N ASP A 68 37.46 20.02 -42.36
CA ASP A 68 38.26 21.22 -42.57
C ASP A 68 38.94 21.70 -41.28
N ALA A 69 39.81 22.71 -41.39
CA ALA A 69 40.52 23.27 -40.23
C ALA A 69 39.60 23.86 -39.15
N SER A 70 38.40 24.30 -39.53
CA SER A 70 37.41 24.82 -38.59
C SER A 70 36.69 23.70 -37.83
N GLY A 71 36.62 22.50 -38.41
CA GLY A 71 35.86 21.37 -37.91
C GLY A 71 34.35 21.53 -38.12
N THR A 72 33.94 22.35 -39.08
CA THR A 72 32.52 22.64 -39.36
C THR A 72 32.08 22.23 -40.77
N ALA A 73 33.01 21.80 -41.61
CA ALA A 73 32.72 21.30 -42.95
C ALA A 73 33.51 20.01 -43.24
N ASP A 74 32.93 19.17 -44.08
CA ASP A 74 33.62 18.07 -44.73
C ASP A 74 34.67 18.66 -45.68
N ALA A 75 35.90 18.17 -45.57
CA ALA A 75 37.04 18.68 -46.31
C ALA A 75 36.96 18.40 -47.82
N ASP A 76 36.46 17.22 -48.22
CA ASP A 76 36.44 16.82 -49.63
C ASP A 76 35.08 17.09 -50.31
N GLY A 77 34.05 17.37 -49.50
CA GLY A 77 32.73 17.79 -49.95
C GLY A 77 31.97 16.67 -50.67
N THR A 78 32.42 15.42 -50.52
CA THR A 78 31.83 14.27 -51.20
C THR A 78 30.80 13.61 -50.29
N THR A 79 29.53 13.69 -50.68
CA THR A 79 28.42 12.98 -49.99
C THR A 79 28.19 11.58 -50.57
N ALA A 80 29.11 11.07 -51.38
CA ALA A 80 28.95 9.82 -52.11
C ALA A 80 29.75 8.70 -51.43
N GLN A 81 29.17 7.50 -51.34
CA GLN A 81 29.84 6.26 -50.90
C GLN A 81 30.90 5.79 -51.91
N GLU A 82 31.83 6.66 -52.30
CA GLU A 82 32.89 6.37 -53.26
C GLU A 82 34.21 6.10 -52.52
N GLY A 83 34.44 4.83 -52.16
CA GLY A 83 35.73 4.31 -51.71
C GLY A 83 35.77 3.88 -50.23
N THR A 84 36.77 3.06 -49.88
CA THR A 84 36.97 2.48 -48.53
C THR A 84 37.75 3.42 -47.61
N ARG A 85 37.39 4.71 -47.56
CA ARG A 85 38.20 5.77 -46.93
C ARG A 85 37.80 6.04 -45.48
N SER A 86 38.25 5.19 -44.56
CA SER A 86 38.02 5.38 -43.12
C SER A 86 38.92 6.49 -42.52
N GLY A 87 38.45 7.15 -41.47
CA GLY A 87 39.23 8.16 -40.75
C GLY A 87 40.46 7.55 -40.07
N VAL A 88 40.25 6.53 -39.25
CA VAL A 88 41.31 5.76 -38.56
C VAL A 88 41.09 4.26 -38.80
N VAL A 89 42.12 3.56 -39.25
CA VAL A 89 42.10 2.09 -39.40
C VAL A 89 43.19 1.49 -38.53
N VAL A 90 42.83 0.46 -37.76
CA VAL A 90 43.70 -0.31 -36.87
C VAL A 90 43.67 -1.77 -37.29
N SER A 91 44.81 -2.28 -37.76
CA SER A 91 44.93 -3.62 -38.33
C SER A 91 46.31 -4.22 -38.08
N GLY A 92 46.53 -5.41 -38.63
CA GLY A 92 47.83 -6.08 -38.68
C GLY A 92 48.37 -6.35 -37.28
N GLY A 93 47.58 -6.91 -36.37
CA GLY A 93 48.11 -7.30 -35.06
C GLY A 93 48.39 -6.15 -34.08
N SER A 94 48.02 -4.91 -34.43
CA SER A 94 48.22 -3.74 -33.56
C SER A 94 47.53 -3.95 -32.20
N THR A 95 48.24 -3.70 -31.10
CA THR A 95 47.67 -3.81 -29.74
C THR A 95 47.84 -2.55 -28.89
N ASN A 96 46.95 -2.35 -27.91
CA ASN A 96 46.93 -1.20 -27.00
C ASN A 96 46.85 0.14 -27.74
N VAL A 97 45.89 0.26 -28.66
CA VAL A 97 45.67 1.49 -29.43
C VAL A 97 44.60 2.33 -28.75
N LEU A 98 44.94 3.55 -28.36
CA LEU A 98 44.02 4.56 -27.82
C LEU A 98 43.68 5.58 -28.91
N VAL A 99 42.44 5.56 -29.39
CA VAL A 99 41.85 6.61 -30.22
C VAL A 99 41.04 7.54 -29.34
N GLY A 100 41.61 8.72 -29.07
CA GLY A 100 41.08 9.74 -28.17
C GLY A 100 41.97 9.91 -26.94
N GLY A 101 41.39 10.25 -25.79
CA GLY A 101 42.17 10.52 -24.58
C GLY A 101 41.45 10.19 -23.27
N THR A 102 42.21 10.17 -22.18
CA THR A 102 41.72 9.80 -20.83
C THR A 102 41.27 11.01 -20.00
N ALA A 103 41.57 12.24 -20.45
CA ALA A 103 41.09 13.47 -19.84
C ALA A 103 40.14 14.23 -20.77
N ALA A 104 39.25 15.02 -20.17
CA ALA A 104 38.30 15.85 -20.91
C ALA A 104 39.02 16.77 -21.92
N GLY A 105 38.48 16.85 -23.14
CA GLY A 105 39.01 17.69 -24.22
C GLY A 105 40.17 17.08 -25.03
N GLN A 106 40.62 15.85 -24.71
CA GLN A 106 41.67 15.15 -25.46
C GLN A 106 41.14 14.32 -26.65
N GLY A 107 39.83 14.21 -26.82
CA GLY A 107 39.21 13.48 -27.93
C GLY A 107 39.56 14.03 -29.32
N ASN A 108 39.38 13.20 -30.33
CA ASN A 108 39.47 13.62 -31.74
C ASN A 108 38.08 14.02 -32.26
N LEU A 109 38.08 14.84 -33.32
CA LEU A 109 36.93 15.06 -34.19
C LEU A 109 37.14 14.19 -35.44
N ILE A 110 36.27 13.21 -35.68
CA ILE A 110 36.39 12.21 -36.75
C ILE A 110 35.08 12.16 -37.54
N SER A 111 35.00 12.98 -38.58
CA SER A 111 33.74 13.31 -39.26
C SER A 111 34.01 13.61 -40.73
N GLY A 112 32.99 13.52 -41.60
CA GLY A 112 33.14 13.74 -43.05
C GLY A 112 34.05 12.70 -43.74
N ASN A 113 34.17 11.48 -43.21
CA ASN A 113 34.90 10.41 -43.88
C ASN A 113 33.96 9.60 -44.78
N ASN A 114 34.46 9.15 -45.93
CA ASN A 114 33.66 8.45 -46.94
C ASN A 114 33.44 6.95 -46.65
N TRP A 115 33.71 6.51 -45.42
CA TRP A 115 33.44 5.15 -44.94
C TRP A 115 33.14 5.15 -43.43
N TYR A 116 33.92 4.46 -42.60
CA TYR A 116 33.82 4.54 -41.14
C TYR A 116 34.71 5.65 -40.55
N GLY A 117 34.31 6.24 -39.43
CA GLY A 117 35.19 7.10 -38.65
C GLY A 117 36.41 6.32 -38.12
N ILE A 118 36.17 5.19 -37.44
CA ILE A 118 37.19 4.31 -36.87
C ILE A 118 36.89 2.85 -37.23
N GLU A 119 37.91 2.10 -37.64
CA GLU A 119 37.82 0.69 -38.02
C GLU A 119 38.88 -0.15 -37.32
N PHE A 120 38.46 -1.13 -36.52
CA PHE A 120 39.30 -2.21 -36.02
C PHE A 120 39.09 -3.44 -36.89
N TRP A 121 40.17 -3.95 -37.46
CA TRP A 121 40.15 -5.02 -38.44
C TRP A 121 41.07 -6.17 -38.00
N ASP A 122 40.69 -7.39 -38.38
CA ASP A 122 41.39 -8.67 -38.18
C ASP A 122 41.53 -9.20 -36.74
N ALA A 123 41.54 -10.53 -36.65
CA ALA A 123 41.53 -11.26 -35.39
C ALA A 123 42.81 -11.10 -34.55
N THR A 124 43.85 -10.46 -35.11
CA THR A 124 45.11 -10.22 -34.41
C THR A 124 45.16 -8.84 -33.75
N THR A 125 44.33 -7.89 -34.18
CA THR A 125 44.17 -6.59 -33.53
C THR A 125 43.46 -6.74 -32.19
N THR A 126 44.06 -6.24 -31.10
CA THR A 126 43.56 -6.44 -29.72
C THR A 126 43.68 -5.18 -28.88
N ASN A 127 42.94 -5.09 -27.77
CA ASN A 127 43.06 -3.98 -26.80
C ASN A 127 42.96 -2.58 -27.45
N GLY A 128 41.89 -2.36 -28.20
CA GLY A 128 41.57 -1.07 -28.82
C GLY A 128 40.63 -0.25 -27.94
N TYR A 129 40.97 1.01 -27.68
CA TYR A 129 40.20 1.90 -26.81
C TYR A 129 39.77 3.15 -27.57
N VAL A 130 38.47 3.44 -27.61
CA VAL A 130 37.92 4.65 -28.25
C VAL A 130 37.33 5.54 -27.17
N TYR A 131 38.02 6.62 -26.77
CA TYR A 131 37.63 7.45 -25.61
C TYR A 131 37.46 8.93 -25.94
N GLY A 132 36.31 9.51 -25.59
CA GLY A 132 36.10 10.95 -25.55
C GLY A 132 36.01 11.65 -26.91
N ASN A 133 35.78 10.93 -28.01
CA ASN A 133 35.79 11.47 -29.38
C ASN A 133 34.42 12.04 -29.78
N LEU A 134 34.44 12.99 -30.72
CA LEU A 134 33.29 13.42 -31.52
C LEU A 134 33.38 12.73 -32.89
N ILE A 135 32.39 11.90 -33.22
CA ILE A 135 32.42 11.06 -34.42
C ILE A 135 31.12 11.28 -35.21
N GLY A 136 31.24 11.80 -36.43
CA GLY A 136 30.12 12.12 -37.33
C GLY A 136 29.38 13.44 -37.00
N THR A 137 29.90 14.23 -36.07
CA THR A 137 29.38 15.56 -35.73
C THR A 137 30.38 16.65 -36.09
N ASP A 138 29.96 17.92 -36.06
CA ASP A 138 30.87 19.05 -36.12
C ASP A 138 31.67 19.21 -34.81
N VAL A 139 32.60 20.18 -34.79
CA VAL A 139 33.39 20.52 -33.60
C VAL A 139 32.55 20.87 -32.36
N THR A 140 31.33 21.39 -32.56
CA THR A 140 30.44 21.70 -31.43
C THR A 140 29.81 20.45 -30.84
N GLY A 141 29.79 19.34 -31.58
CA GLY A 141 29.15 18.09 -31.21
C GLY A 141 27.62 18.17 -31.30
N LEU A 142 27.07 19.16 -32.00
CA LEU A 142 25.63 19.43 -32.07
C LEU A 142 25.08 19.49 -33.49
N LEU A 143 25.95 19.56 -34.50
CA LEU A 143 25.54 19.53 -35.91
C LEU A 143 26.05 18.26 -36.58
N ASP A 144 25.27 17.77 -37.53
CA ASP A 144 25.60 16.62 -38.36
C ASP A 144 26.76 16.94 -39.31
N LEU A 145 27.78 16.08 -39.29
CA LEU A 145 28.88 16.06 -40.24
C LEU A 145 29.29 14.60 -40.50
N GLY A 146 28.29 13.74 -40.69
CA GLY A 146 28.38 12.28 -40.72
C GLY A 146 29.55 11.69 -41.50
N ASN A 147 29.96 10.50 -41.07
CA ASN A 147 30.69 9.59 -41.95
C ASN A 147 29.67 8.83 -42.82
N SER A 148 30.00 8.53 -44.07
CA SER A 148 29.03 8.04 -45.07
C SER A 148 28.54 6.60 -44.86
N ILE A 149 29.18 5.87 -43.94
CA ILE A 149 28.73 4.57 -43.47
C ILE A 149 28.53 4.62 -41.96
N GLY A 150 29.59 4.69 -41.16
CA GLY A 150 29.40 4.59 -39.71
C GLY A 150 30.44 5.24 -38.84
N GLY A 151 30.18 5.28 -37.55
CA GLY A 151 31.09 5.89 -36.58
C GLY A 151 32.28 4.98 -36.28
N VAL A 152 32.03 3.85 -35.64
CA VAL A 152 33.06 2.90 -35.19
C VAL A 152 32.69 1.48 -35.60
N THR A 153 33.64 0.72 -36.16
CA THR A 153 33.42 -0.70 -36.47
C THR A 153 34.50 -1.61 -35.87
N SER A 154 34.09 -2.79 -35.43
CA SER A 154 34.93 -3.91 -35.02
C SER A 154 34.64 -5.09 -35.94
N TRP A 155 35.41 -5.20 -37.02
CA TRP A 155 35.19 -6.16 -38.10
C TRP A 155 36.17 -7.33 -38.00
N GLY A 156 35.70 -8.45 -37.45
CA GLY A 156 36.55 -9.63 -37.22
C GLY A 156 37.72 -9.37 -36.27
N ALA A 157 37.67 -8.29 -35.47
CA ALA A 157 38.73 -7.89 -34.57
C ALA A 157 38.96 -8.91 -33.44
N GLY A 158 40.19 -8.94 -32.90
CA GLY A 158 40.53 -9.70 -31.70
C GLY A 158 39.95 -9.10 -30.41
N SER A 159 40.27 -9.72 -29.27
CA SER A 159 39.66 -9.36 -27.98
C SER A 159 40.08 -8.00 -27.43
N GLY A 160 39.24 -7.42 -26.57
CA GLY A 160 39.58 -6.24 -25.77
C GLY A 160 39.26 -4.91 -26.46
N ILE A 161 38.37 -4.90 -27.44
CA ILE A 161 37.88 -3.65 -28.03
C ILE A 161 36.85 -3.01 -27.09
N VAL A 162 37.12 -1.77 -26.68
CA VAL A 162 36.27 -0.99 -25.78
C VAL A 162 35.96 0.36 -26.43
N ILE A 163 34.67 0.61 -26.65
CA ILE A 163 34.15 1.84 -27.23
C ILE A 163 33.45 2.63 -26.12
N GLY A 164 34.07 3.72 -25.70
CA GLY A 164 33.68 4.53 -24.56
C GLY A 164 34.20 3.98 -23.22
N GLY A 165 33.71 4.46 -22.09
CA GLY A 165 34.21 4.05 -20.78
C GLY A 165 33.32 4.49 -19.61
N SER A 166 33.72 4.10 -18.40
CA SER A 166 32.95 4.34 -17.17
C SER A 166 33.03 5.77 -16.62
N THR A 167 33.74 6.68 -17.29
CA THR A 167 33.86 8.10 -16.89
C THR A 167 33.34 9.02 -17.98
N SER A 168 32.89 10.22 -17.59
CA SER A 168 32.46 11.24 -18.56
C SER A 168 33.55 11.68 -19.53
N ALA A 169 34.83 11.58 -19.15
CA ALA A 169 35.95 11.88 -20.04
C ALA A 169 36.11 10.84 -21.17
N HIS A 170 35.67 9.60 -20.95
CA HIS A 170 35.74 8.53 -21.96
C HIS A 170 34.52 8.51 -22.88
N ARG A 171 33.47 9.28 -22.59
CA ARG A 171 32.22 9.34 -23.37
C ARG A 171 32.46 9.80 -24.79
N ASN A 172 32.22 8.94 -25.77
CA ASN A 172 32.16 9.38 -27.16
C ASN A 172 30.76 9.92 -27.50
N VAL A 173 30.73 10.82 -28.47
CA VAL A 173 29.52 11.23 -29.19
C VAL A 173 29.63 10.63 -30.59
N ILE A 174 28.75 9.69 -30.92
CA ILE A 174 28.78 8.90 -32.15
C ILE A 174 27.44 9.08 -32.87
N SER A 175 27.37 10.10 -33.70
CA SER A 175 26.11 10.70 -34.14
C SER A 175 26.26 11.27 -35.56
N GLY A 176 25.16 11.46 -36.27
CA GLY A 176 25.14 12.00 -37.64
C GLY A 176 25.64 11.04 -38.73
N ASN A 177 26.05 9.81 -38.41
CA ASN A 177 26.57 8.89 -39.43
C ASN A 177 25.43 8.32 -40.28
N ASP A 178 25.66 8.20 -41.59
CA ASP A 178 24.61 7.91 -42.58
C ASP A 178 23.98 6.52 -42.44
N TRP A 179 24.67 5.55 -41.82
CA TRP A 179 24.16 4.20 -41.58
C TRP A 179 24.16 3.79 -40.11
N VAL A 180 25.31 3.64 -39.46
CA VAL A 180 25.36 3.04 -38.11
C VAL A 180 26.36 3.74 -37.20
N GLY A 181 25.97 4.00 -35.95
CA GLY A 181 26.88 4.56 -34.96
C GLY A 181 28.04 3.61 -34.66
N VAL A 182 27.71 2.40 -34.17
CA VAL A 182 28.69 1.37 -33.82
C VAL A 182 28.33 0.01 -34.41
N SER A 183 29.29 -0.65 -35.06
CA SER A 183 29.12 -2.00 -35.64
C SER A 183 30.09 -3.02 -35.04
N ILE A 184 29.58 -4.19 -34.68
CA ILE A 184 30.39 -5.35 -34.22
C ILE A 184 30.01 -6.55 -35.08
N GLY A 185 30.94 -7.05 -35.90
CA GLY A 185 30.58 -7.97 -36.96
C GLY A 185 31.66 -8.96 -37.40
N SER A 186 31.22 -9.95 -38.19
CA SER A 186 32.05 -10.94 -38.89
C SER A 186 33.02 -11.72 -38.00
N GLY A 187 32.47 -12.37 -36.96
CA GLY A 187 33.19 -13.24 -36.06
C GLY A 187 34.17 -12.49 -35.15
N ALA A 188 33.94 -11.20 -34.92
CA ALA A 188 34.73 -10.44 -33.96
C ALA A 188 34.64 -11.07 -32.57
N ALA A 189 35.76 -11.01 -31.83
CA ALA A 189 35.74 -11.34 -30.42
C ALA A 189 34.81 -10.38 -29.64
N PRO A 190 34.35 -10.74 -28.43
CA PRO A 190 33.45 -9.90 -27.65
C PRO A 190 34.01 -8.48 -27.47
N ALA A 191 33.20 -7.47 -27.83
CA ALA A 191 33.51 -6.06 -27.64
C ALA A 191 32.62 -5.44 -26.55
N THR A 192 33.09 -4.35 -25.95
CA THR A 192 32.35 -3.60 -24.93
C THR A 192 32.04 -2.20 -25.45
N VAL A 193 30.75 -1.84 -25.51
CA VAL A 193 30.28 -0.49 -25.83
C VAL A 193 29.66 0.11 -24.58
N GLN A 194 30.26 1.14 -24.00
CA GLN A 194 29.81 1.69 -22.71
C GLN A 194 30.02 3.20 -22.61
N GLY A 195 29.12 3.88 -21.92
CA GLY A 195 29.25 5.30 -21.55
C GLY A 195 29.14 6.29 -22.71
N ASN A 196 28.60 5.90 -23.87
CA ASN A 196 28.54 6.73 -25.08
C ASN A 196 27.19 7.46 -25.25
N TYR A 197 27.21 8.55 -25.99
CA TYR A 197 26.02 9.14 -26.62
C TYR A 197 25.99 8.75 -28.09
N ILE A 198 24.91 8.11 -28.53
CA ILE A 198 24.78 7.56 -29.89
C ILE A 198 23.46 8.04 -30.49
N GLY A 199 23.55 8.87 -31.53
CA GLY A 199 22.42 9.55 -32.17
C GLY A 199 21.98 10.85 -31.47
N LEU A 200 22.64 11.22 -30.37
CA LEU A 200 22.49 12.50 -29.68
C LEU A 200 23.78 13.33 -29.75
N GLY A 201 23.66 14.64 -29.61
CA GLY A 201 24.78 15.56 -29.49
C GLY A 201 25.49 15.46 -28.14
N ILE A 202 26.57 16.24 -27.99
CA ILE A 202 27.41 16.26 -26.78
C ILE A 202 26.67 16.69 -25.50
N ASP A 203 25.55 17.41 -25.64
CA ASP A 203 24.67 17.78 -24.53
C ASP A 203 23.82 16.61 -24.01
N GLY A 204 23.87 15.46 -24.69
CA GLY A 204 23.09 14.27 -24.36
C GLY A 204 21.58 14.46 -24.56
N SER A 205 21.17 15.41 -25.41
CA SER A 205 19.75 15.72 -25.64
C SER A 205 19.46 16.06 -27.11
N THR A 206 20.24 16.95 -27.73
CA THR A 206 20.05 17.37 -29.13
C THR A 206 20.10 16.17 -30.05
N VAL A 207 19.09 15.97 -30.90
CA VAL A 207 19.03 14.84 -31.83
C VAL A 207 19.95 15.10 -33.01
N VAL A 208 20.92 14.21 -33.22
CA VAL A 208 21.84 14.18 -34.37
C VAL A 208 21.94 12.72 -34.80
N GLY A 209 20.80 12.15 -35.19
CA GLY A 209 20.62 10.70 -35.37
C GLY A 209 21.58 10.08 -36.37
N ASN A 210 22.00 8.85 -36.10
CA ASN A 210 22.44 7.94 -37.17
C ASN A 210 21.19 7.27 -37.78
N GLN A 211 21.33 6.41 -38.81
CA GLN A 211 20.21 5.55 -39.18
C GLN A 211 19.93 4.48 -38.11
N ALA A 212 20.95 3.72 -37.69
CA ALA A 212 20.90 2.81 -36.54
C ALA A 212 21.95 3.20 -35.49
N GLY A 213 21.65 3.03 -34.20
CA GLY A 213 22.60 3.33 -33.14
C GLY A 213 23.75 2.33 -33.07
N ILE A 214 23.43 1.07 -32.74
CA ILE A 214 24.40 -0.03 -32.63
C ILE A 214 23.92 -1.23 -33.44
N GLN A 215 24.82 -1.91 -34.16
CA GLN A 215 24.56 -3.19 -34.82
C GLN A 215 25.53 -4.29 -34.37
N VAL A 216 25.01 -5.48 -34.04
CA VAL A 216 25.81 -6.69 -33.74
C VAL A 216 25.41 -7.80 -34.70
N PHE A 217 26.35 -8.35 -35.47
CA PHE A 217 26.04 -9.28 -36.55
C PHE A 217 27.17 -10.26 -36.91
N GLY A 218 26.95 -11.08 -37.94
CA GLY A 218 27.96 -11.93 -38.56
C GLY A 218 28.65 -12.92 -37.62
N ALA A 219 27.90 -13.65 -36.79
CA ALA A 219 28.42 -14.66 -35.86
C ALA A 219 29.32 -14.12 -34.73
N SER A 220 29.11 -12.87 -34.32
CA SER A 220 29.76 -12.29 -33.14
C SER A 220 29.04 -12.75 -31.88
N ALA A 221 29.78 -13.10 -30.83
CA ALA A 221 29.18 -13.65 -29.60
C ALA A 221 29.55 -12.85 -28.35
N ASN A 222 28.62 -12.78 -27.39
CA ASN A 222 28.82 -12.28 -26.01
C ASN A 222 29.28 -10.82 -25.87
N SER A 223 29.12 -9.98 -26.89
CA SER A 223 29.40 -8.54 -26.79
C SER A 223 28.53 -7.89 -25.70
N LEU A 224 29.11 -6.91 -25.00
CA LEU A 224 28.45 -6.16 -23.94
C LEU A 224 28.14 -4.74 -24.40
N ILE A 225 26.88 -4.34 -24.28
CA ILE A 225 26.40 -2.97 -24.52
C ILE A 225 25.87 -2.42 -23.19
N GLY A 226 26.61 -1.50 -22.60
CA GLY A 226 26.31 -0.82 -21.35
C GLY A 226 27.13 -1.35 -20.18
N THR A 227 26.51 -1.42 -18.99
CA THR A 227 27.23 -1.73 -17.75
C THR A 227 27.59 -3.21 -17.60
N ASN A 228 28.76 -3.48 -17.02
CA ASN A 228 29.13 -4.83 -16.60
C ASN A 228 28.50 -5.22 -15.23
N ALA A 229 27.85 -4.27 -14.57
CA ALA A 229 27.22 -4.40 -13.26
C ALA A 229 28.16 -4.93 -12.16
N ASP A 230 29.43 -4.50 -12.18
CA ASP A 230 30.43 -4.84 -11.17
C ASP A 230 30.30 -4.02 -9.87
N GLY A 231 29.38 -3.04 -9.85
CA GLY A 231 29.09 -2.16 -8.72
C GLY A 231 29.97 -0.91 -8.68
N SER A 232 30.81 -0.69 -9.68
CA SER A 232 31.68 0.47 -9.82
C SER A 232 31.34 1.27 -11.07
N ASN A 233 30.80 2.47 -10.88
CA ASN A 233 30.47 3.40 -11.98
C ASN A 233 29.47 2.85 -13.02
N ASP A 234 28.60 1.89 -12.65
CA ASP A 234 27.55 1.35 -13.55
C ASP A 234 26.72 2.44 -14.25
N ALA A 235 26.42 3.55 -13.56
CA ALA A 235 25.71 4.69 -14.14
C ALA A 235 26.54 5.47 -15.18
N GLY A 236 27.87 5.47 -15.04
CA GLY A 236 28.80 6.07 -16.00
C GLY A 236 29.00 5.22 -17.26
N GLU A 237 28.82 3.90 -17.15
CA GLU A 237 28.92 2.91 -18.25
C GLU A 237 27.67 2.85 -19.14
N ARG A 238 26.60 3.52 -18.74
CA ARG A 238 25.36 3.63 -19.51
C ARG A 238 25.57 4.29 -20.86
N ASN A 239 25.15 3.63 -21.94
CA ASN A 239 24.97 4.31 -23.22
C ASN A 239 23.60 4.99 -23.27
N VAL A 240 23.52 6.09 -24.01
CA VAL A 240 22.27 6.77 -24.40
C VAL A 240 22.16 6.66 -25.92
N ILE A 241 21.17 5.92 -26.39
CA ILE A 241 21.04 5.48 -27.80
C ILE A 241 19.69 5.92 -28.33
N SER A 242 19.64 7.10 -28.95
CA SER A 242 18.39 7.84 -29.15
C SER A 242 18.45 8.73 -30.37
N GLY A 243 17.31 9.17 -30.88
CA GLY A 243 17.22 10.05 -32.04
C GLY A 243 17.65 9.44 -33.38
N ASN A 244 17.96 8.13 -33.42
CA ASN A 244 18.34 7.46 -34.67
C ASN A 244 17.11 7.34 -35.58
N THR A 245 17.32 7.36 -36.90
CA THR A 245 16.20 7.43 -37.86
C THR A 245 15.51 6.09 -38.13
N TRP A 246 15.98 4.99 -37.52
CA TRP A 246 15.35 3.67 -37.58
C TRP A 246 15.40 2.97 -36.21
N ALA A 247 16.49 2.28 -35.89
CA ALA A 247 16.58 1.44 -34.69
C ALA A 247 17.64 1.96 -33.71
N GLY A 248 17.36 1.85 -32.41
CA GLY A 248 18.39 2.07 -31.39
C GLY A 248 19.50 1.01 -31.49
N ILE A 249 19.11 -0.27 -31.36
CA ILE A 249 20.02 -1.41 -31.40
C ILE A 249 19.48 -2.47 -32.36
N VAL A 250 20.35 -3.00 -33.22
CA VAL A 250 20.07 -4.10 -34.16
C VAL A 250 20.97 -5.29 -33.84
N ILE A 251 20.40 -6.51 -33.74
CA ILE A 251 21.14 -7.75 -33.50
C ILE A 251 20.68 -8.80 -34.50
N ASN A 252 21.53 -9.15 -35.45
CA ASN A 252 21.12 -9.94 -36.61
C ASN A 252 22.14 -11.01 -37.01
N ASP A 253 21.76 -11.81 -38.01
CA ASP A 253 22.49 -12.94 -38.60
C ASP A 253 22.65 -14.18 -37.72
N ALA A 254 22.58 -15.33 -38.39
CA ALA A 254 22.79 -16.63 -37.79
C ALA A 254 24.18 -16.76 -37.16
N GLY A 255 24.22 -17.33 -35.96
CA GLY A 255 25.43 -17.50 -35.16
C GLY A 255 25.77 -16.32 -34.26
N THR A 256 25.16 -15.15 -34.49
CA THR A 256 25.25 -14.03 -33.55
C THR A 256 24.52 -14.45 -32.27
N SER A 257 25.21 -14.42 -31.13
CA SER A 257 24.65 -15.02 -29.92
C SER A 257 25.10 -14.40 -28.61
N GLY A 258 24.23 -14.46 -27.60
CA GLY A 258 24.59 -14.09 -26.23
C GLY A 258 24.90 -12.61 -26.03
N THR A 259 24.50 -11.72 -26.95
CA THR A 259 24.69 -10.27 -26.81
C THR A 259 23.99 -9.78 -25.54
N GLN A 260 24.71 -9.03 -24.72
CA GLN A 260 24.26 -8.53 -23.42
C GLN A 260 24.01 -7.03 -23.50
N VAL A 261 22.79 -6.58 -23.20
CA VAL A 261 22.43 -5.16 -23.25
C VAL A 261 21.90 -4.73 -21.89
N TYR A 262 22.73 -4.01 -21.13
CA TYR A 262 22.53 -3.74 -19.71
C TYR A 262 22.64 -2.26 -19.36
N GLY A 263 21.64 -1.72 -18.66
CA GLY A 263 21.72 -0.41 -18.02
C GLY A 263 21.65 0.80 -18.97
N ASN A 264 21.19 0.62 -20.21
CA ASN A 264 21.18 1.66 -21.25
C ASN A 264 19.89 2.50 -21.25
N TYR A 265 19.96 3.72 -21.78
CA TYR A 265 18.80 4.56 -22.09
C TYR A 265 18.59 4.61 -23.61
N ILE A 266 17.39 4.25 -24.05
CA ILE A 266 17.08 4.00 -25.46
C ILE A 266 15.77 4.70 -25.80
N GLY A 267 15.85 5.70 -26.69
CA GLY A 267 14.75 6.61 -27.05
C GLY A 267 14.53 7.78 -26.08
N THR A 268 15.46 8.04 -25.17
CA THR A 268 15.38 9.15 -24.19
C THR A 268 16.65 9.98 -24.17
N ASP A 269 16.57 11.18 -23.60
CA ASP A 269 17.77 11.97 -23.33
C ASP A 269 18.67 11.32 -22.27
N SER A 270 19.84 11.92 -22.03
CA SER A 270 20.80 11.38 -21.06
C SER A 270 20.35 11.43 -19.60
N THR A 271 19.28 12.17 -19.29
CA THR A 271 18.62 12.11 -17.97
C THR A 271 17.62 10.96 -17.87
N GLY A 272 17.17 10.42 -19.00
CA GLY A 272 16.15 9.38 -19.09
C GLY A 272 14.74 9.89 -18.83
N LEU A 273 14.52 11.21 -18.90
CA LEU A 273 13.24 11.87 -18.56
C LEU A 273 12.59 12.55 -19.75
N LEU A 274 13.35 12.89 -20.79
CA LEU A 274 12.80 13.49 -22.01
C LEU A 274 12.76 12.46 -23.13
N ASP A 275 11.62 12.42 -23.82
CA ASP A 275 11.46 11.68 -25.06
C ASP A 275 12.42 12.24 -26.13
N ARG A 276 13.27 11.34 -26.65
CA ARG A 276 14.17 11.55 -27.79
C ARG A 276 14.16 10.27 -28.64
N GLY A 277 12.96 9.75 -28.89
CA GLY A 277 12.71 8.49 -29.60
C GLY A 277 13.62 8.24 -30.78
N ASN A 278 13.96 6.96 -30.98
CA ASN A 278 14.37 6.53 -32.31
C ASN A 278 13.13 6.54 -33.21
N ASN A 279 13.26 6.98 -34.47
CA ASN A 279 12.17 7.07 -35.46
C ASN A 279 11.82 5.69 -36.05
N GLY A 280 11.54 4.75 -35.15
CA GLY A 280 11.36 3.33 -35.40
C GLY A 280 11.46 2.59 -34.06
N VAL A 281 12.19 1.48 -34.01
CA VAL A 281 12.18 0.61 -32.81
C VAL A 281 13.33 0.90 -31.84
N GLY A 282 13.13 0.58 -30.57
CA GLY A 282 14.24 0.59 -29.60
C GLY A 282 15.26 -0.52 -29.91
N PHE A 283 14.76 -1.75 -30.10
CA PHE A 283 15.53 -2.93 -30.45
C PHE A 283 14.92 -3.67 -31.65
N TYR A 284 15.78 -4.14 -32.55
CA TYR A 284 15.42 -5.07 -33.62
C TYR A 284 16.34 -6.29 -33.57
N ILE A 285 15.79 -7.47 -33.28
CA ILE A 285 16.54 -8.74 -33.24
C ILE A 285 15.98 -9.65 -34.31
N ASP A 286 16.80 -10.11 -35.24
CA ASP A 286 16.29 -10.90 -36.37
C ASP A 286 17.31 -11.88 -36.96
N SER A 287 16.92 -12.49 -38.08
CA SER A 287 17.82 -13.24 -38.98
C SER A 287 18.63 -14.36 -38.31
N GLY A 288 18.10 -14.97 -37.25
CA GLY A 288 18.70 -16.12 -36.57
C GLY A 288 19.68 -15.79 -35.43
N ALA A 289 19.65 -14.57 -34.92
CA ALA A 289 20.38 -14.22 -33.70
C ALA A 289 19.75 -14.89 -32.48
N THR A 290 20.55 -15.47 -31.58
CA THR A 290 20.03 -16.28 -30.46
C THR A 290 20.57 -15.87 -29.10
N GLY A 291 19.80 -16.12 -28.03
CA GLY A 291 20.31 -15.98 -26.67
C GLY A 291 20.61 -14.53 -26.23
N THR A 292 20.05 -13.53 -26.92
CA THR A 292 20.21 -12.11 -26.55
C THR A 292 19.63 -11.85 -25.16
N ARG A 293 20.31 -11.02 -24.35
CA ARG A 293 19.90 -10.66 -22.99
C ARG A 293 19.68 -9.15 -22.88
N ILE A 294 18.43 -8.73 -22.74
CA ILE A 294 18.02 -7.34 -22.53
C ILE A 294 17.66 -7.16 -21.05
N GLY A 295 18.58 -6.55 -20.31
CA GLY A 295 18.50 -6.48 -18.86
C GLY A 295 18.78 -7.83 -18.19
N ASN A 296 18.79 -7.83 -16.86
CA ASN A 296 19.06 -8.99 -16.03
C ASN A 296 18.53 -8.75 -14.60
N THR A 297 18.80 -9.69 -13.70
CA THR A 297 18.34 -9.69 -12.31
C THR A 297 18.86 -8.51 -11.46
N ASN A 298 20.02 -7.92 -11.81
CA ASN A 298 20.58 -6.77 -11.11
C ASN A 298 19.91 -5.46 -11.57
N VAL A 299 19.48 -4.61 -10.64
CA VAL A 299 18.90 -3.28 -10.92
C VAL A 299 19.78 -2.37 -11.77
N ALA A 300 21.12 -2.47 -11.65
CA ALA A 300 22.06 -1.71 -12.47
C ALA A 300 21.93 -2.05 -13.97
N THR A 301 21.50 -3.27 -14.29
CA THR A 301 21.34 -3.74 -15.68
C THR A 301 20.02 -3.32 -16.32
N ARG A 302 19.12 -2.66 -15.60
CA ARG A 302 17.82 -2.19 -16.11
C ARG A 302 17.99 -1.23 -17.27
N ASN A 303 17.47 -1.57 -18.44
CA ASN A 303 17.37 -0.62 -19.53
C ASN A 303 16.09 0.23 -19.39
N VAL A 304 16.15 1.46 -19.89
CA VAL A 304 14.99 2.33 -20.13
C VAL A 304 14.77 2.38 -21.63
N ILE A 305 13.63 1.89 -22.10
CA ILE A 305 13.30 1.70 -23.51
C ILE A 305 11.95 2.40 -23.78
N SER A 306 12.03 3.69 -24.03
CA SER A 306 10.86 4.57 -24.00
C SER A 306 11.04 5.71 -25.00
N GLY A 307 9.92 6.32 -25.42
CA GLY A 307 9.88 7.42 -26.39
C GLY A 307 10.04 6.98 -27.85
N ASN A 308 10.23 5.70 -28.15
CA ASN A 308 10.48 5.26 -29.53
C ASN A 308 9.20 5.37 -30.38
N ASP A 309 9.35 5.75 -31.65
CA ASP A 309 8.24 5.97 -32.59
C ASP A 309 7.65 4.65 -33.17
N GLY A 310 8.15 3.50 -32.73
CA GLY A 310 7.66 2.16 -33.05
C GLY A 310 7.63 1.27 -31.80
N ASP A 311 7.81 -0.04 -31.99
CA ASP A 311 7.90 -0.98 -30.88
C ASP A 311 9.13 -0.70 -30.01
N ALA A 312 9.03 -0.94 -28.69
CA ALA A 312 10.20 -0.82 -27.83
C ALA A 312 11.22 -1.94 -28.15
N ILE A 313 10.74 -3.18 -28.31
CA ILE A 313 11.55 -4.35 -28.67
C ILE A 313 10.80 -5.18 -29.72
N THR A 314 11.45 -5.47 -30.83
CA THR A 314 10.98 -6.43 -31.85
C THR A 314 11.94 -7.61 -31.96
N ILE A 315 11.41 -8.83 -31.91
CA ILE A 315 12.12 -10.09 -32.17
C ILE A 315 11.45 -10.73 -33.38
N ASP A 316 12.20 -10.95 -34.46
CA ASP A 316 11.64 -11.37 -35.74
C ASP A 316 12.33 -12.62 -36.32
N GLY A 317 11.53 -13.59 -36.73
CA GLY A 317 11.96 -14.76 -37.50
C GLY A 317 12.17 -16.05 -36.69
N GLU A 318 11.78 -17.17 -37.29
CA GLU A 318 11.74 -18.53 -36.75
C GLU A 318 13.06 -19.04 -36.12
N ALA A 319 14.21 -18.51 -36.52
CA ALA A 319 15.50 -18.94 -35.98
C ALA A 319 16.02 -18.02 -34.87
N THR A 320 15.29 -16.96 -34.53
CA THR A 320 15.70 -15.89 -33.62
C THR A 320 15.27 -16.23 -32.18
N ASP A 321 15.85 -17.30 -31.63
CA ASP A 321 15.32 -17.95 -30.43
C ASP A 321 16.03 -17.57 -29.13
N GLY A 322 15.33 -17.80 -28.02
CA GLY A 322 15.94 -17.80 -26.69
C GLY A 322 16.33 -16.43 -26.18
N THR A 323 15.63 -15.37 -26.59
CA THR A 323 15.84 -14.01 -26.07
C THR A 323 15.32 -13.88 -24.64
N PHE A 324 16.08 -13.21 -23.78
CA PHE A 324 15.70 -12.90 -22.39
C PHE A 324 15.47 -11.40 -22.25
N ILE A 325 14.28 -11.00 -21.80
CA ILE A 325 13.90 -9.61 -21.56
C ILE A 325 13.50 -9.49 -20.09
N GLN A 326 14.35 -8.92 -19.24
CA GLN A 326 14.15 -8.92 -17.79
C GLN A 326 14.48 -7.58 -17.16
N ASN A 327 13.68 -7.16 -16.17
CA ASN A 327 13.91 -5.98 -15.33
C ASN A 327 14.10 -4.67 -16.13
N ASN A 328 13.38 -4.50 -17.24
CA ASN A 328 13.42 -3.27 -18.04
C ASN A 328 12.24 -2.34 -17.72
N TYR A 329 12.44 -1.04 -17.94
CA TYR A 329 11.37 -0.06 -18.03
C TYR A 329 11.05 0.21 -19.49
N ILE A 330 9.81 -0.09 -19.89
CA ILE A 330 9.30 0.03 -21.25
C ILE A 330 8.12 1.00 -21.24
N GLY A 331 8.29 2.13 -21.91
CA GLY A 331 7.32 3.25 -21.91
C GLY A 331 7.32 4.11 -20.64
N LEU A 332 8.22 3.82 -19.70
CA LEU A 332 8.42 4.56 -18.45
C LEU A 332 9.83 5.16 -18.42
N ALA A 333 9.94 6.41 -17.97
CA ALA A 333 11.19 7.12 -17.77
C ALA A 333 12.05 6.49 -16.66
N ALA A 334 13.31 6.92 -16.58
CA ALA A 334 14.28 6.43 -15.60
C ALA A 334 13.88 6.62 -14.12
N ASN A 335 13.00 7.58 -13.82
CA ASN A 335 12.50 7.83 -12.47
C ASN A 335 11.41 6.84 -12.02
N GLY A 336 10.98 5.91 -12.88
CA GLY A 336 9.95 4.91 -12.56
C GLY A 336 8.54 5.48 -12.38
N THR A 337 8.30 6.75 -12.75
CA THR A 337 7.01 7.43 -12.56
C THR A 337 6.53 8.26 -13.75
N THR A 338 7.43 8.82 -14.56
CA THR A 338 7.06 9.59 -15.76
C THR A 338 6.78 8.65 -16.92
N ILE A 339 5.58 8.74 -17.50
CA ILE A 339 5.18 7.97 -18.67
C ILE A 339 5.67 8.70 -19.92
N LEU A 340 6.42 7.99 -20.76
CA LEU A 340 6.83 8.49 -22.09
C LEU A 340 6.13 7.70 -23.20
N GLY A 341 5.80 6.43 -22.94
CA GLY A 341 5.19 5.52 -23.93
C GLY A 341 6.16 5.11 -25.03
N ASN A 342 5.72 4.20 -25.89
CA ASN A 342 6.29 3.99 -27.22
C ASN A 342 5.11 3.98 -28.21
N SER A 343 5.33 4.42 -29.44
CA SER A 343 4.26 4.56 -30.44
C SER A 343 3.83 3.22 -31.08
N GLY A 344 4.52 2.12 -30.78
CA GLY A 344 4.13 0.75 -31.10
C GLY A 344 3.73 -0.10 -29.89
N ASN A 345 4.04 -1.39 -29.94
CA ASN A 345 3.93 -2.32 -28.83
C ASN A 345 5.08 -2.15 -27.84
N GLY A 346 4.90 -2.58 -26.59
CA GLY A 346 6.02 -2.68 -25.66
C GLY A 346 7.03 -3.73 -26.13
N ILE A 347 6.57 -4.95 -26.39
CA ILE A 347 7.37 -6.05 -26.92
C ILE A 347 6.58 -6.72 -28.05
N ALA A 348 7.21 -6.93 -29.21
CA ALA A 348 6.66 -7.66 -30.34
C ALA A 348 7.54 -8.86 -30.67
N ILE A 349 6.95 -10.05 -30.68
CA ILE A 349 7.55 -11.30 -31.19
C ILE A 349 6.84 -11.64 -32.49
N THR A 350 7.56 -11.62 -33.60
CA THR A 350 7.03 -11.82 -34.95
C THR A 350 7.81 -12.90 -35.69
N GLY A 351 7.20 -13.43 -36.76
CA GLY A 351 7.89 -14.34 -37.67
C GLY A 351 8.29 -15.70 -37.09
N GLY A 352 7.76 -16.09 -35.91
CA GLY A 352 7.90 -17.43 -35.33
C GLY A 352 9.03 -17.65 -34.33
N ALA A 353 9.65 -16.58 -33.81
CA ALA A 353 10.73 -16.73 -32.82
C ALA A 353 10.27 -17.50 -31.56
N ASP A 354 11.03 -18.54 -31.19
CA ASP A 354 10.68 -19.47 -30.12
C ASP A 354 11.44 -19.20 -28.81
N ASN A 355 10.92 -19.76 -27.71
CA ASN A 355 11.59 -19.86 -26.41
C ASN A 355 12.01 -18.50 -25.80
N THR A 356 11.29 -17.42 -26.12
CA THR A 356 11.54 -16.10 -25.53
C THR A 356 11.08 -16.06 -24.07
N THR A 357 11.89 -15.51 -23.18
CA THR A 357 11.56 -15.31 -21.76
C THR A 357 11.37 -13.83 -21.46
N ILE A 358 10.16 -13.43 -21.07
CA ILE A 358 9.79 -12.07 -20.69
C ILE A 358 9.52 -12.03 -19.18
N GLY A 359 10.44 -11.41 -18.45
CA GLY A 359 10.38 -11.26 -16.99
C GLY A 359 10.91 -12.48 -16.22
N GLY A 360 10.41 -12.66 -15.01
CA GLY A 360 10.85 -13.68 -14.05
C GLY A 360 10.49 -13.29 -12.61
N ILE A 361 10.67 -14.22 -11.67
CA ILE A 361 10.37 -13.99 -10.25
C ILE A 361 11.24 -12.85 -9.72
N GLY A 362 10.60 -11.75 -9.30
CA GLY A 362 11.27 -10.55 -8.78
C GLY A 362 11.98 -9.68 -9.83
N VAL A 363 11.88 -10.03 -11.12
CA VAL A 363 12.63 -9.38 -12.22
C VAL A 363 11.75 -9.10 -13.44
N GLY A 364 10.46 -8.90 -13.20
CA GLY A 364 9.50 -8.51 -14.23
C GLY A 364 9.82 -7.17 -14.88
N ASN A 365 9.43 -7.03 -16.14
CA ASN A 365 9.47 -5.76 -16.84
C ASN A 365 8.27 -4.89 -16.43
N VAL A 366 8.45 -3.57 -16.49
CA VAL A 366 7.34 -2.61 -16.41
C VAL A 366 7.02 -2.13 -17.81
N ILE A 367 5.79 -2.35 -18.27
CA ILE A 367 5.34 -2.07 -19.63
C ILE A 367 4.08 -1.22 -19.56
N VAL A 368 4.20 0.07 -19.87
CA VAL A 368 3.13 1.06 -19.68
C VAL A 368 3.02 2.03 -20.85
N GLY A 369 1.82 2.57 -21.07
CA GLY A 369 1.59 3.68 -22.00
C GLY A 369 1.99 3.44 -23.45
N CYS A 370 2.06 2.18 -23.91
CA CYS A 370 2.34 1.89 -25.32
C CYS A 370 1.09 2.14 -26.18
N ALA A 371 1.28 2.62 -27.41
CA ALA A 371 0.16 2.97 -28.29
C ALA A 371 -0.52 1.76 -28.96
N PHE A 372 0.05 0.56 -28.82
CA PHE A 372 -0.57 -0.71 -29.20
C PHE A 372 -0.70 -1.64 -27.97
N ASN A 373 -0.30 -2.92 -28.08
CA ASN A 373 -0.37 -3.88 -26.98
C ASN A 373 0.84 -3.71 -26.06
N GLY A 374 0.72 -4.16 -24.81
CA GLY A 374 1.88 -4.30 -23.94
C GLY A 374 2.86 -5.32 -24.51
N ILE A 375 2.37 -6.53 -24.81
CA ILE A 375 3.12 -7.61 -25.45
C ILE A 375 2.30 -8.19 -26.61
N ASN A 376 2.89 -8.30 -27.79
CA ASN A 376 2.33 -8.99 -28.94
C ASN A 376 3.19 -10.22 -29.30
N ILE A 377 2.56 -11.38 -29.45
CA ILE A 377 3.20 -12.65 -29.82
C ILE A 377 2.50 -13.18 -31.07
N ASP A 378 3.26 -13.44 -32.13
CA ASP A 378 2.75 -13.75 -33.47
C ASP A 378 3.59 -14.84 -34.16
N GLY A 379 3.09 -15.36 -35.28
CA GLY A 379 3.86 -16.07 -36.29
C GLY A 379 4.12 -17.53 -35.98
N ALA A 380 3.22 -18.20 -35.25
CA ALA A 380 3.40 -19.57 -34.76
C ALA A 380 4.54 -19.77 -33.74
N SER A 381 4.98 -18.69 -33.07
CA SER A 381 5.90 -18.74 -31.94
C SER A 381 5.43 -19.75 -30.87
N SER A 382 6.38 -20.45 -30.27
CA SER A 382 6.19 -21.49 -29.28
C SER A 382 7.19 -21.43 -28.12
N GLY A 383 6.77 -21.93 -26.96
CA GLY A 383 7.65 -21.99 -25.77
C GLY A 383 7.94 -20.64 -25.11
N THR A 384 7.24 -19.56 -25.52
CA THR A 384 7.38 -18.25 -24.88
C THR A 384 6.89 -18.28 -23.44
N VAL A 385 7.64 -17.65 -22.52
CA VAL A 385 7.33 -17.56 -21.09
C VAL A 385 7.22 -16.11 -20.67
N VAL A 386 6.13 -15.73 -20.02
CA VAL A 386 5.85 -14.38 -19.53
C VAL A 386 5.58 -14.43 -18.03
N TYR A 387 6.53 -14.03 -17.19
CA TYR A 387 6.45 -14.12 -15.73
C TYR A 387 6.67 -12.79 -15.01
N GLY A 388 5.86 -12.53 -13.98
CA GLY A 388 6.08 -11.48 -12.99
C GLY A 388 6.10 -10.05 -13.55
N ASN A 389 5.65 -9.83 -14.78
CA ASN A 389 5.66 -8.51 -15.41
C ASN A 389 4.53 -7.62 -14.88
N TYR A 390 4.75 -6.32 -14.92
CA TYR A 390 3.76 -5.29 -14.60
C TYR A 390 3.35 -4.59 -15.89
N ILE A 391 2.12 -4.84 -16.33
CA ILE A 391 1.60 -4.43 -17.65
C ILE A 391 0.42 -3.49 -17.42
N GLY A 392 0.59 -2.24 -17.82
CA GLY A 392 -0.34 -1.13 -17.58
C GLY A 392 -0.25 -0.53 -16.18
N ILE A 393 0.70 -1.01 -15.36
CA ILE A 393 0.99 -0.47 -14.03
C ILE A 393 2.49 -0.57 -13.74
N ASN A 394 3.02 0.27 -12.84
CA ASN A 394 4.36 0.09 -12.30
C ASN A 394 4.38 -0.88 -11.11
N ALA A 395 5.56 -1.37 -10.74
CA ALA A 395 5.73 -2.35 -9.66
C ALA A 395 5.26 -1.84 -8.28
N ALA A 396 5.25 -0.53 -8.05
CA ALA A 396 4.80 0.08 -6.80
C ALA A 396 3.28 0.30 -6.75
N GLY A 397 2.56 0.10 -7.85
CA GLY A 397 1.13 0.43 -7.96
C GLY A 397 0.82 1.93 -7.97
N THR A 398 1.84 2.79 -8.08
CA THR A 398 1.69 4.26 -8.02
C THR A 398 1.45 4.91 -9.38
N VAL A 399 1.76 4.21 -10.47
CA VAL A 399 1.47 4.66 -11.84
C VAL A 399 0.62 3.60 -12.52
N VAL A 400 -0.61 3.98 -12.88
CA VAL A 400 -1.54 3.18 -13.67
C VAL A 400 -1.68 3.86 -15.03
N ALA A 401 -1.10 3.25 -16.05
CA ALA A 401 -1.07 3.77 -17.41
C ALA A 401 -1.11 2.60 -18.39
N GLY A 402 -2.33 2.15 -18.67
CA GLY A 402 -2.59 1.04 -19.59
C GLY A 402 -2.05 1.29 -20.99
N ASN A 403 -1.79 0.19 -21.68
CA ASN A 403 -1.52 0.23 -23.10
C ASN A 403 -2.83 0.48 -23.86
N MET A 404 -2.75 1.11 -25.05
CA MET A 404 -3.94 1.50 -25.80
C MET A 404 -4.80 0.30 -26.26
N PHE A 405 -4.18 -0.85 -26.49
CA PHE A 405 -4.84 -2.08 -26.93
C PHE A 405 -4.78 -3.13 -25.79
N HIS A 406 -4.53 -4.40 -26.07
CA HIS A 406 -4.51 -5.45 -25.06
C HIS A 406 -3.28 -5.34 -24.14
N GLY A 407 -3.38 -5.93 -22.95
CA GLY A 407 -2.20 -6.14 -22.13
C GLY A 407 -1.23 -7.10 -22.83
N ILE A 408 -1.73 -8.27 -23.22
CA ILE A 408 -1.01 -9.28 -23.99
C ILE A 408 -1.88 -9.81 -25.13
N GLN A 409 -1.31 -9.95 -26.32
CA GLN A 409 -1.96 -10.53 -27.49
C GLN A 409 -1.17 -11.71 -28.04
N LEU A 410 -1.85 -12.82 -28.35
CA LEU A 410 -1.32 -13.97 -29.07
C LEU A 410 -2.12 -14.17 -30.36
N ILE A 411 -1.44 -14.29 -31.50
CA ILE A 411 -2.09 -14.42 -32.81
C ILE A 411 -1.40 -15.40 -33.77
N ASN A 412 -2.11 -15.75 -34.85
CA ASN A 412 -1.59 -16.52 -36.01
C ASN A 412 -0.78 -17.77 -35.63
N GLY A 413 -1.41 -18.72 -34.94
CA GLY A 413 -0.85 -20.05 -34.69
C GLY A 413 0.07 -20.18 -33.47
N VAL A 414 0.24 -19.12 -32.67
CA VAL A 414 1.03 -19.18 -31.42
C VAL A 414 0.57 -20.33 -30.51
N SER A 415 1.50 -21.10 -29.98
CA SER A 415 1.21 -22.31 -29.19
C SER A 415 2.17 -22.44 -28.00
N ASN A 416 1.85 -23.30 -27.03
CA ASN A 416 2.76 -23.63 -25.93
C ASN A 416 3.34 -22.42 -25.17
N THR A 417 2.60 -21.32 -25.09
CA THR A 417 3.01 -20.11 -24.37
C THR A 417 2.57 -20.19 -22.90
N THR A 418 3.43 -19.81 -21.97
CA THR A 418 3.09 -19.74 -20.54
C THR A 418 3.04 -18.30 -20.05
N ILE A 419 1.86 -17.82 -19.69
CA ILE A 419 1.63 -16.49 -19.12
C ILE A 419 1.28 -16.66 -17.64
N GLY A 420 2.20 -16.29 -16.76
CA GLY A 420 2.03 -16.45 -15.32
C GLY A 420 2.27 -17.87 -14.82
N GLY A 421 2.17 -18.04 -13.51
CA GLY A 421 2.29 -19.35 -12.85
C GLY A 421 1.81 -19.28 -11.41
N THR A 422 1.63 -20.44 -10.78
CA THR A 422 1.10 -20.54 -9.42
C THR A 422 2.16 -20.36 -8.33
N THR A 423 3.45 -20.36 -8.68
CA THR A 423 4.52 -20.02 -7.73
C THR A 423 4.52 -18.51 -7.47
N ALA A 424 4.71 -18.11 -6.22
CA ALA A 424 4.78 -16.70 -5.83
C ALA A 424 5.77 -15.92 -6.72
N GLY A 425 5.32 -14.80 -7.27
CA GLY A 425 6.09 -13.94 -8.17
C GLY A 425 6.13 -14.36 -9.65
N GLN A 426 5.53 -15.50 -10.04
CA GLN A 426 5.36 -15.85 -11.46
C GLN A 426 4.18 -15.15 -12.12
N GLY A 427 3.10 -14.91 -11.38
CA GLY A 427 1.92 -14.21 -11.89
C GLY A 427 2.24 -12.79 -12.38
N ASN A 428 1.78 -12.45 -13.59
CA ASN A 428 1.87 -11.09 -14.10
C ASN A 428 0.76 -10.22 -13.49
N THR A 429 1.00 -8.92 -13.36
CA THR A 429 -0.04 -7.93 -13.05
C THR A 429 -0.43 -7.22 -14.35
N ILE A 430 -1.67 -7.37 -14.80
CA ILE A 430 -2.18 -6.90 -16.09
C ILE A 430 -3.43 -6.07 -15.85
N THR A 431 -3.31 -4.74 -15.96
CA THR A 431 -4.39 -3.83 -15.60
C THR A 431 -4.46 -2.57 -16.45
N ALA A 432 -5.62 -1.92 -16.46
CA ALA A 432 -5.91 -0.66 -17.13
C ALA A 432 -5.70 -0.64 -18.66
N ASN A 433 -5.43 -1.78 -19.30
CA ASN A 433 -5.22 -1.85 -20.74
C ASN A 433 -6.53 -1.67 -21.51
N GLY A 434 -6.42 -1.31 -22.78
CA GLY A 434 -7.56 -1.18 -23.68
C GLY A 434 -8.10 0.24 -23.81
N VAL A 435 -7.32 1.25 -23.44
CA VAL A 435 -7.80 2.63 -23.32
C VAL A 435 -8.29 3.25 -24.64
N SER A 436 -7.99 2.63 -25.80
CA SER A 436 -8.54 3.03 -27.11
C SER A 436 -10.01 2.66 -27.31
N GLY A 437 -10.55 1.70 -26.54
CA GLY A 437 -11.94 1.25 -26.60
C GLY A 437 -12.30 0.27 -27.72
N THR A 438 -11.37 -0.11 -28.62
CA THR A 438 -11.63 -1.08 -29.70
C THR A 438 -11.04 -2.47 -29.43
N TYR A 439 -9.91 -2.52 -28.72
CA TYR A 439 -9.19 -3.74 -28.38
C TYR A 439 -8.86 -3.73 -26.89
N THR A 440 -9.68 -4.40 -26.08
CA THR A 440 -9.84 -3.98 -24.69
C THR A 440 -9.46 -5.02 -23.63
N ASN A 441 -9.14 -6.25 -24.04
CA ASN A 441 -8.94 -7.37 -23.12
C ASN A 441 -7.59 -7.33 -22.39
N GLY A 442 -7.52 -7.96 -21.21
CA GLY A 442 -6.26 -8.17 -20.50
C GLY A 442 -5.30 -9.06 -21.29
N ILE A 443 -5.77 -10.26 -21.64
CA ILE A 443 -5.09 -11.21 -22.53
C ILE A 443 -6.06 -11.58 -23.66
N ASN A 444 -5.62 -11.42 -24.92
CA ASN A 444 -6.40 -11.80 -26.09
C ASN A 444 -5.68 -12.87 -26.92
N LEU A 445 -6.42 -13.90 -27.33
CA LEU A 445 -5.99 -14.91 -28.27
C LEU A 445 -6.87 -14.83 -29.51
N TRP A 446 -6.26 -14.78 -30.70
CA TRP A 446 -7.00 -14.79 -31.97
C TRP A 446 -6.32 -15.71 -32.98
N ALA A 447 -7.04 -16.72 -33.48
CA ALA A 447 -6.50 -17.70 -34.44
C ALA A 447 -5.18 -18.34 -33.97
N THR A 448 -5.07 -18.64 -32.68
CA THR A 448 -3.86 -19.26 -32.07
C THR A 448 -3.94 -20.78 -32.10
N GLY A 449 -2.81 -21.42 -31.79
CA GLY A 449 -2.73 -22.85 -31.51
C GLY A 449 -3.17 -23.19 -30.08
N THR A 450 -2.80 -24.38 -29.62
CA THR A 450 -3.12 -24.92 -28.30
C THR A 450 -1.92 -24.88 -27.36
N GLY A 451 -2.15 -25.18 -26.08
CA GLY A 451 -1.12 -25.27 -25.06
C GLY A 451 -0.74 -23.93 -24.44
N ASN A 452 -1.57 -22.89 -24.60
CA ASN A 452 -1.31 -21.57 -24.04
C ASN A 452 -1.88 -21.48 -22.61
N SER A 453 -1.02 -21.49 -21.59
CA SER A 453 -1.41 -21.49 -20.17
C SER A 453 -1.40 -20.08 -19.57
N MET A 454 -2.43 -19.73 -18.79
CA MET A 454 -2.64 -18.36 -18.25
C MET A 454 -2.95 -18.35 -16.74
N ALA A 455 -2.23 -19.14 -15.94
CA ALA A 455 -2.52 -19.32 -14.52
C ALA A 455 -1.84 -18.28 -13.60
N GLY A 456 -2.49 -17.96 -12.47
CA GLY A 456 -1.89 -17.21 -11.36
C GLY A 456 -1.64 -15.72 -11.63
N ASN A 457 -2.11 -15.19 -12.76
CA ASN A 457 -2.02 -13.77 -13.08
C ASN A 457 -3.02 -12.94 -12.29
N SER A 458 -2.64 -11.70 -11.99
CA SER A 458 -3.54 -10.65 -11.51
C SER A 458 -4.04 -9.84 -12.72
N ILE A 459 -5.26 -10.12 -13.18
CA ILE A 459 -5.84 -9.50 -14.38
C ILE A 459 -7.10 -8.76 -13.97
N TYR A 460 -7.11 -7.44 -14.02
CA TYR A 460 -8.25 -6.64 -13.53
C TYR A 460 -8.24 -5.23 -14.12
N GLU A 461 -9.39 -4.57 -14.16
CA GLU A 461 -9.56 -3.16 -14.59
C GLU A 461 -9.07 -2.87 -16.00
N ASN A 462 -8.92 -3.90 -16.84
CA ASN A 462 -8.84 -3.72 -18.28
C ASN A 462 -10.24 -3.34 -18.78
N VAL A 463 -10.30 -2.64 -19.91
CA VAL A 463 -11.58 -2.14 -20.45
C VAL A 463 -12.50 -3.29 -20.88
N GLY A 464 -11.93 -4.40 -21.36
CA GLY A 464 -12.61 -5.62 -21.78
C GLY A 464 -12.54 -6.72 -20.73
N ILE A 465 -12.73 -7.97 -21.15
CA ILE A 465 -12.64 -9.13 -20.26
C ILE A 465 -11.17 -9.48 -19.95
N GLY A 466 -10.95 -10.24 -18.88
CA GLY A 466 -9.60 -10.60 -18.44
C GLY A 466 -8.86 -11.48 -19.46
N ILE A 467 -9.52 -12.53 -19.96
CA ILE A 467 -9.00 -13.45 -20.97
C ILE A 467 -10.10 -13.63 -22.02
N ASP A 468 -9.74 -13.51 -23.30
CA ASP A 468 -10.62 -13.69 -24.45
C ASP A 468 -9.96 -14.65 -25.46
N LEU A 469 -10.61 -15.77 -25.78
CA LEU A 469 -10.06 -16.83 -26.63
C LEU A 469 -10.36 -16.68 -28.13
N ASP A 470 -11.35 -15.87 -28.53
CA ASP A 470 -11.76 -15.74 -29.94
C ASP A 470 -11.87 -14.29 -30.44
N GLY A 471 -11.64 -13.30 -29.58
CA GLY A 471 -11.70 -11.88 -29.88
C GLY A 471 -13.11 -11.32 -30.08
N SER A 472 -14.15 -12.07 -29.74
CA SER A 472 -15.55 -11.70 -29.92
C SER A 472 -16.36 -11.61 -28.62
N GLY A 473 -15.70 -11.72 -27.46
CA GLY A 473 -16.30 -11.71 -26.14
C GLY A 473 -16.20 -13.06 -25.46
N VAL A 474 -17.20 -13.44 -24.67
CA VAL A 474 -17.14 -14.67 -23.88
C VAL A 474 -17.50 -15.88 -24.73
N THR A 475 -16.63 -16.88 -24.80
CA THR A 475 -16.91 -18.14 -25.52
C THR A 475 -18.02 -18.94 -24.84
N ALA A 476 -18.80 -19.70 -25.61
CA ALA A 476 -19.93 -20.44 -25.05
C ALA A 476 -19.46 -21.74 -24.38
N ASN A 477 -19.98 -22.04 -23.19
CA ASN A 477 -19.84 -23.39 -22.63
C ASN A 477 -20.76 -24.36 -23.36
N ASP A 478 -20.21 -25.31 -24.12
CA ASP A 478 -20.97 -26.29 -24.89
C ASP A 478 -20.73 -27.74 -24.43
N ASN A 479 -21.70 -28.62 -24.71
CA ASN A 479 -21.67 -29.96 -24.12
C ASN A 479 -20.56 -30.83 -24.75
N LEU A 480 -19.66 -31.32 -23.90
CA LEU A 480 -18.46 -32.10 -24.21
C LEU A 480 -17.31 -31.33 -24.86
N ASP A 481 -17.42 -30.00 -25.01
CA ASP A 481 -16.37 -29.14 -25.56
C ASP A 481 -15.80 -29.65 -26.92
N PRO A 482 -16.66 -29.79 -27.95
CA PRO A 482 -16.24 -30.13 -29.32
C PRO A 482 -15.50 -29.01 -30.05
N ASP A 483 -15.37 -27.83 -29.45
CA ASP A 483 -14.83 -26.65 -30.11
C ASP A 483 -13.36 -26.80 -30.49
N THR A 484 -12.97 -26.01 -31.50
CA THR A 484 -11.61 -25.97 -32.03
C THR A 484 -11.18 -24.53 -32.21
N GLY A 485 -9.90 -24.23 -31.99
CA GLY A 485 -9.36 -22.88 -32.08
C GLY A 485 -8.32 -22.64 -30.99
N SER A 486 -8.14 -21.36 -30.63
CA SER A 486 -7.26 -20.94 -29.53
C SER A 486 -7.58 -21.74 -28.27
N ASN A 487 -6.63 -22.51 -27.76
CA ASN A 487 -6.85 -23.36 -26.58
C ASN A 487 -8.07 -24.31 -26.68
N ASN A 488 -8.47 -24.69 -27.89
CA ASN A 488 -9.71 -25.42 -28.17
C ASN A 488 -10.99 -24.73 -27.64
N LEU A 489 -10.94 -23.42 -27.40
CA LEU A 489 -12.02 -22.65 -26.76
C LEU A 489 -12.50 -23.26 -25.42
N GLN A 490 -11.59 -23.94 -24.71
CA GLN A 490 -11.86 -24.69 -23.48
C GLN A 490 -12.96 -24.09 -22.61
N ASN A 491 -13.94 -24.90 -22.27
CA ASN A 491 -15.02 -24.49 -21.38
C ASN A 491 -14.50 -24.02 -20.01
N PHE A 492 -15.10 -22.96 -19.48
CA PHE A 492 -14.78 -22.42 -18.16
C PHE A 492 -15.69 -23.01 -17.06
N PRO A 493 -15.28 -22.97 -15.78
CA PRO A 493 -16.12 -23.42 -14.67
C PRO A 493 -17.39 -22.58 -14.54
N VAL A 494 -18.46 -23.18 -14.03
CA VAL A 494 -19.69 -22.48 -13.63
C VAL A 494 -19.78 -22.54 -12.11
N LEU A 495 -19.64 -21.38 -11.47
CA LEU A 495 -19.73 -21.25 -10.01
C LEU A 495 -21.19 -21.08 -9.59
N THR A 496 -21.64 -21.86 -8.60
CA THR A 496 -23.01 -21.83 -8.08
C THR A 496 -23.10 -21.16 -6.71
N SER A 497 -22.05 -21.23 -5.90
CA SER A 497 -21.96 -20.47 -4.64
C SER A 497 -20.51 -20.21 -4.26
N SER A 498 -20.29 -19.08 -3.61
CA SER A 498 -19.03 -18.73 -2.96
C SER A 498 -19.34 -18.18 -1.57
N THR A 499 -18.66 -18.70 -0.56
CA THR A 499 -18.73 -18.22 0.81
C THR A 499 -17.34 -17.93 1.34
N VAL A 500 -17.22 -17.01 2.28
CA VAL A 500 -15.96 -16.64 2.93
C VAL A 500 -16.15 -16.63 4.44
N ASN A 501 -15.15 -17.07 5.21
CA ASN A 501 -15.20 -16.99 6.68
C ASN A 501 -14.98 -15.56 7.19
N GLY A 502 -15.28 -15.27 8.47
CA GLY A 502 -15.13 -13.91 9.03
C GLY A 502 -13.72 -13.34 8.94
N THR A 503 -12.69 -14.19 9.05
CA THR A 503 -11.29 -13.74 8.88
C THR A 503 -10.90 -13.50 7.42
N GLY A 504 -11.72 -13.90 6.44
CA GLY A 504 -11.40 -13.74 5.03
C GLY A 504 -10.23 -14.59 4.54
N THR A 505 -9.87 -15.65 5.27
CA THR A 505 -8.70 -16.53 4.98
C THR A 505 -9.07 -17.85 4.32
N THR A 506 -10.37 -18.18 4.29
CA THR A 506 -10.92 -19.37 3.63
C THR A 506 -12.09 -18.97 2.73
N VAL A 507 -11.99 -19.27 1.44
CA VAL A 507 -13.13 -19.17 0.50
C VAL A 507 -13.64 -20.56 0.20
N THR A 508 -14.92 -20.83 0.44
CA THR A 508 -15.56 -22.10 0.10
C THR A 508 -16.42 -21.93 -1.15
N VAL A 509 -16.12 -22.69 -2.21
CA VAL A 509 -16.78 -22.59 -3.52
C VAL A 509 -17.50 -23.88 -3.90
N SER A 510 -18.64 -23.75 -4.59
CA SER A 510 -19.34 -24.85 -5.24
C SER A 510 -19.60 -24.53 -6.70
N GLY A 511 -19.64 -25.55 -7.54
CA GLY A 511 -19.86 -25.37 -8.97
C GLY A 511 -19.64 -26.64 -9.78
N SER A 512 -19.54 -26.47 -11.09
CA SER A 512 -19.29 -27.55 -12.02
C SER A 512 -18.48 -27.10 -13.22
N ILE A 513 -18.00 -28.06 -13.98
CA ILE A 513 -17.46 -27.86 -15.32
C ILE A 513 -17.94 -29.00 -16.23
N ASN A 514 -18.23 -28.67 -17.48
CA ASN A 514 -18.46 -29.64 -18.54
C ASN A 514 -17.40 -29.42 -19.62
N THR A 515 -16.57 -30.42 -19.89
CA THR A 515 -15.59 -30.42 -20.99
C THR A 515 -15.53 -31.84 -21.58
N LEU A 516 -14.43 -32.25 -22.18
CA LEU A 516 -14.25 -33.60 -22.75
C LEU A 516 -14.55 -34.70 -21.72
N ALA A 517 -15.06 -35.83 -22.22
CA ALA A 517 -15.44 -36.98 -21.41
C ALA A 517 -14.23 -37.70 -20.80
N SER A 518 -14.37 -38.15 -19.56
CA SER A 518 -13.41 -39.02 -18.85
C SER A 518 -11.99 -38.45 -18.75
N LEU A 519 -11.86 -37.12 -18.66
CA LEU A 519 -10.58 -36.47 -18.43
C LEU A 519 -10.16 -36.61 -16.97
N THR A 520 -8.86 -36.78 -16.78
CA THR A 520 -8.21 -36.73 -15.46
C THR A 520 -7.35 -35.49 -15.34
N GLY A 521 -7.47 -34.75 -14.24
CA GLY A 521 -6.58 -33.64 -13.91
C GLY A 521 -6.89 -32.32 -14.62
N VAL A 522 -8.16 -31.98 -14.82
CA VAL A 522 -8.55 -30.60 -15.20
C VAL A 522 -8.30 -29.70 -13.99
N VAL A 523 -7.45 -28.69 -14.13
CA VAL A 523 -7.08 -27.78 -13.03
C VAL A 523 -7.99 -26.57 -13.04
N LEU A 524 -8.65 -26.29 -11.92
CA LEU A 524 -9.46 -25.08 -11.74
C LEU A 524 -8.64 -24.07 -10.94
N HIS A 525 -8.49 -22.85 -11.46
CA HIS A 525 -7.77 -21.75 -10.81
C HIS A 525 -8.79 -20.71 -10.33
N PHE A 526 -8.76 -20.35 -9.05
CA PHE A 526 -9.73 -19.45 -8.43
C PHE A 526 -9.13 -18.08 -8.12
N TYR A 527 -9.94 -17.04 -8.30
CA TYR A 527 -9.54 -15.66 -8.12
C TYR A 527 -10.61 -14.87 -7.37
N ALA A 528 -10.22 -13.82 -6.65
CA ALA A 528 -11.11 -12.82 -6.07
C ALA A 528 -10.83 -11.45 -6.66
N THR A 529 -11.90 -10.72 -7.01
CA THR A 529 -11.85 -9.31 -7.39
C THR A 529 -12.81 -8.51 -6.50
N PRO A 530 -12.38 -7.39 -5.91
CA PRO A 530 -13.28 -6.49 -5.20
C PRO A 530 -14.48 -6.09 -6.07
N SER A 531 -15.69 -6.21 -5.53
CA SER A 531 -16.89 -5.90 -6.31
C SER A 531 -16.97 -4.42 -6.64
N THR A 532 -17.22 -4.13 -7.91
CA THR A 532 -17.56 -2.79 -8.42
C THR A 532 -19.07 -2.64 -8.64
N GLY A 533 -19.87 -3.61 -8.19
CA GLY A 533 -21.31 -3.67 -8.42
C GLY A 533 -21.73 -4.34 -9.73
N ASP A 534 -20.80 -4.75 -10.61
CA ASP A 534 -21.11 -5.54 -11.82
C ASP A 534 -20.74 -7.02 -11.65
N PRO A 535 -21.72 -7.92 -11.43
CA PRO A 535 -21.47 -9.35 -11.30
C PRO A 535 -21.12 -10.04 -12.63
N ASN A 536 -21.23 -9.34 -13.77
CA ASN A 536 -20.88 -9.90 -15.09
C ASN A 536 -19.41 -9.69 -15.44
N ARG A 537 -18.67 -8.98 -14.60
CA ARG A 537 -17.26 -8.72 -14.81
C ARG A 537 -16.45 -10.02 -14.68
N ARG A 538 -15.63 -10.29 -15.70
CA ARG A 538 -14.87 -11.54 -15.88
C ARG A 538 -13.38 -11.27 -15.80
N ASP A 539 -12.94 -10.98 -14.60
CA ASP A 539 -11.55 -10.69 -14.27
C ASP A 539 -11.10 -11.47 -13.03
N GLY A 540 -9.82 -11.41 -12.69
CA GLY A 540 -9.25 -12.13 -11.56
C GLY A 540 -8.08 -11.35 -10.97
N LYS A 541 -8.35 -10.50 -9.97
CA LYS A 541 -7.33 -9.65 -9.35
C LYS A 541 -6.40 -10.41 -8.40
N LYS A 542 -6.93 -11.15 -7.44
CA LYS A 542 -6.15 -11.91 -6.45
C LYS A 542 -6.26 -13.40 -6.77
N TYR A 543 -5.15 -14.08 -6.98
CA TYR A 543 -5.12 -15.54 -7.09
C TYR A 543 -5.30 -16.19 -5.72
N LEU A 544 -6.29 -17.08 -5.58
CA LEU A 544 -6.63 -17.75 -4.33
C LEU A 544 -6.04 -19.17 -4.23
N GLY A 545 -5.81 -19.81 -5.36
CA GLY A 545 -5.30 -21.18 -5.42
C GLY A 545 -5.93 -21.99 -6.54
N SER A 546 -5.70 -23.30 -6.53
CA SER A 546 -6.26 -24.22 -7.51
C SER A 546 -6.63 -25.58 -6.94
N THR A 547 -7.46 -26.32 -7.67
CA THR A 547 -7.74 -27.73 -7.41
C THR A 547 -7.76 -28.51 -8.72
N SER A 548 -7.66 -29.84 -8.66
CA SER A 548 -7.83 -30.71 -9.82
C SER A 548 -9.14 -31.49 -9.72
N VAL A 549 -9.86 -31.56 -10.84
CA VAL A 549 -11.10 -32.35 -10.98
C VAL A 549 -10.98 -33.36 -12.12
N ASN A 550 -11.81 -34.41 -12.06
CA ASN A 550 -11.92 -35.42 -13.10
C ASN A 550 -13.34 -35.41 -13.66
N THR A 551 -13.48 -35.45 -14.99
CA THR A 551 -14.79 -35.48 -15.64
C THR A 551 -15.29 -36.91 -15.82
N ASN A 552 -16.62 -37.08 -15.76
CA ASN A 552 -17.25 -38.38 -16.01
C ASN A 552 -17.41 -38.67 -17.52
N ALA A 553 -18.05 -39.79 -17.87
CA ALA A 553 -18.31 -40.19 -19.26
C ALA A 553 -19.17 -39.19 -20.06
N SER A 554 -19.86 -38.26 -19.37
CA SER A 554 -20.63 -37.18 -19.96
C SER A 554 -19.92 -35.82 -19.89
N GLY A 555 -18.62 -35.80 -19.54
CA GLY A 555 -17.82 -34.57 -19.48
C GLY A 555 -17.99 -33.74 -18.22
N ASN A 556 -18.84 -34.17 -17.27
CA ASN A 556 -19.16 -33.38 -16.09
C ASN A 556 -18.21 -33.66 -14.93
N ALA A 557 -17.76 -32.60 -14.26
CA ALA A 557 -17.23 -32.65 -12.90
C ALA A 557 -17.97 -31.64 -12.02
N THR A 558 -18.32 -32.05 -10.80
CA THR A 558 -18.97 -31.20 -9.80
C THR A 558 -18.07 -31.12 -8.57
N PHE A 559 -17.93 -29.91 -8.02
CA PHE A 559 -17.25 -29.68 -6.76
C PHE A 559 -18.21 -28.96 -5.82
N THR A 560 -18.28 -29.45 -4.59
CA THR A 560 -19.22 -28.96 -3.57
C THR A 560 -18.44 -28.62 -2.33
N SER A 561 -18.68 -27.43 -1.78
CA SER A 561 -18.04 -26.94 -0.56
C SER A 561 -16.51 -27.09 -0.56
N LEU A 562 -15.87 -26.78 -1.69
CA LEU A 562 -14.42 -26.81 -1.83
C LEU A 562 -13.81 -25.62 -1.10
N ALA A 563 -13.09 -25.86 -0.02
CA ALA A 563 -12.35 -24.84 0.72
C ALA A 563 -11.02 -24.51 0.03
N ILE A 564 -10.83 -23.24 -0.30
CA ILE A 564 -9.60 -22.65 -0.82
C ILE A 564 -8.95 -21.87 0.33
N THR A 565 -7.72 -22.22 0.67
CA THR A 565 -6.95 -21.69 1.81
C THR A 565 -5.51 -21.42 1.41
N GLY A 566 -4.74 -20.73 2.27
CA GLY A 566 -3.30 -20.54 2.09
C GLY A 566 -2.90 -19.45 1.09
N TYR A 567 -3.85 -18.65 0.60
CA TYR A 567 -3.57 -17.43 -0.14
C TYR A 567 -3.14 -16.29 0.79
N SER A 568 -2.51 -15.25 0.23
CA SER A 568 -2.05 -14.08 0.99
C SER A 568 -3.12 -12.99 1.09
N GLY A 569 -3.18 -12.33 2.25
CA GLY A 569 -4.20 -11.34 2.59
C GLY A 569 -5.60 -11.94 2.72
N THR A 570 -6.62 -11.09 2.76
CA THR A 570 -8.02 -11.51 2.98
C THR A 570 -8.89 -11.39 1.72
N VAL A 571 -10.00 -12.11 1.71
CA VAL A 571 -11.14 -11.93 0.79
C VAL A 571 -12.30 -11.40 1.62
N ALA A 572 -12.97 -10.36 1.15
CA ALA A 572 -14.10 -9.77 1.85
C ALA A 572 -15.43 -10.40 1.38
N ALA A 573 -16.42 -10.43 2.26
CA ALA A 573 -17.79 -10.65 1.84
C ALA A 573 -18.20 -9.52 0.87
N GLY A 574 -18.76 -9.88 -0.27
CA GLY A 574 -19.02 -8.96 -1.38
C GLY A 574 -18.03 -9.06 -2.54
N ASP A 575 -16.82 -9.61 -2.34
CA ASP A 575 -15.87 -9.85 -3.43
C ASP A 575 -16.44 -10.82 -4.47
N VAL A 576 -16.10 -10.62 -5.74
CA VAL A 576 -16.51 -11.50 -6.84
C VAL A 576 -15.47 -12.59 -7.02
N ILE A 577 -15.90 -13.85 -6.88
CA ILE A 577 -15.06 -15.02 -7.13
C ILE A 577 -15.24 -15.46 -8.59
N THR A 578 -14.13 -15.59 -9.31
CA THR A 578 -14.08 -16.13 -10.68
C THR A 578 -13.15 -17.33 -10.72
N ALA A 579 -13.27 -18.13 -11.78
CA ALA A 579 -12.37 -19.26 -12.00
C ALA A 579 -12.04 -19.46 -13.48
N THR A 580 -10.86 -20.00 -13.76
CA THR A 580 -10.50 -20.55 -15.07
C THR A 580 -10.28 -22.06 -14.96
N ALA A 581 -10.41 -22.78 -16.06
CA ALA A 581 -10.05 -24.18 -16.19
C ALA A 581 -8.80 -24.31 -17.06
N THR A 582 -7.91 -25.23 -16.72
CA THR A 582 -6.72 -25.55 -17.51
C THR A 582 -6.59 -27.04 -17.69
N TYR A 583 -6.50 -27.50 -18.94
CA TYR A 583 -6.23 -28.90 -19.27
C TYR A 583 -5.26 -29.00 -20.45
N SER A 584 -4.21 -29.82 -20.29
CA SER A 584 -3.11 -29.93 -21.26
C SER A 584 -2.55 -28.54 -21.66
N ASN A 585 -2.39 -27.67 -20.66
CA ASN A 585 -1.98 -26.27 -20.78
C ASN A 585 -2.95 -25.33 -21.50
N ASN A 586 -4.13 -25.79 -21.96
CA ASN A 586 -5.15 -24.91 -22.54
C ASN A 586 -5.96 -24.27 -21.41
N THR A 587 -5.79 -22.96 -21.21
CA THR A 587 -6.57 -22.20 -20.21
C THR A 587 -7.83 -21.61 -20.85
N SER A 588 -8.97 -21.76 -20.17
CA SER A 588 -10.24 -21.14 -20.52
C SER A 588 -10.25 -19.64 -20.20
N GLU A 589 -11.30 -18.95 -20.64
CA GLU A 589 -11.65 -17.64 -20.11
C GLU A 589 -12.07 -17.71 -18.63
N PHE A 590 -12.25 -16.55 -18.00
CA PHE A 590 -12.82 -16.47 -16.65
C PHE A 590 -14.31 -16.84 -16.65
N SER A 591 -14.73 -17.62 -15.65
CA SER A 591 -16.13 -17.90 -15.35
C SER A 591 -16.92 -16.61 -15.09
N GLN A 592 -18.24 -16.71 -15.14
CA GLN A 592 -19.06 -15.69 -14.50
C GLN A 592 -18.75 -15.63 -13.00
N GLY A 593 -18.77 -14.42 -12.46
CA GLY A 593 -18.49 -14.16 -11.05
C GLY A 593 -19.57 -14.70 -10.12
N SER A 594 -19.15 -15.25 -8.98
CA SER A 594 -20.01 -15.59 -7.85
C SER A 594 -19.63 -14.69 -6.68
N VAL A 595 -20.57 -13.87 -6.21
CA VAL A 595 -20.33 -12.97 -5.08
C VAL A 595 -20.11 -13.80 -3.81
N ALA A 596 -18.98 -13.60 -3.15
CA ALA A 596 -18.66 -14.21 -1.87
C ALA A 596 -19.62 -13.70 -0.80
N THR A 597 -20.36 -14.61 -0.19
CA THR A 597 -21.20 -14.32 0.98
C THR A 597 -20.51 -14.78 2.25
N LEU A 598 -20.81 -14.21 3.41
CA LEU A 598 -20.27 -14.72 4.65
C LEU A 598 -20.76 -16.17 4.86
N SER A 599 -19.85 -17.09 5.18
CA SER A 599 -20.17 -18.46 5.54
C SER A 599 -21.08 -18.46 6.76
N THR A 600 -22.20 -19.19 6.71
CA THR A 600 -23.10 -19.37 7.85
C THR A 600 -22.54 -20.32 8.92
N GLY A 601 -21.31 -20.81 8.74
CA GLY A 601 -20.55 -21.54 9.76
C GLY A 601 -19.62 -20.56 10.47
N ASN A 602 -20.02 -20.24 11.70
CA ASN A 602 -19.42 -19.26 12.60
C ASN A 602 -17.93 -19.52 12.81
N SER A 603 -17.13 -18.47 12.77
CA SER A 603 -15.75 -18.53 13.25
C SER A 603 -15.77 -18.74 14.78
N VAL A 604 -14.86 -19.54 15.31
CA VAL A 604 -14.80 -19.84 16.76
C VAL A 604 -14.70 -18.53 17.55
N PRO A 605 -15.47 -18.34 18.64
CA PRO A 605 -15.23 -17.23 19.56
C PRO A 605 -13.75 -17.22 19.95
N SER A 606 -13.08 -16.09 19.78
CA SER A 606 -11.62 -16.03 19.94
C SER A 606 -11.19 -15.66 21.36
N ASP A 607 -12.13 -15.18 22.18
CA ASP A 607 -11.85 -14.60 23.48
C ASP A 607 -13.08 -14.59 24.40
N ILE A 608 -12.85 -14.39 25.71
CA ILE A 608 -13.84 -14.01 26.72
C ILE A 608 -13.18 -13.01 27.67
N ASP A 609 -13.75 -11.83 27.80
CA ASP A 609 -13.27 -10.79 28.71
C ASP A 609 -14.33 -10.39 29.73
N ALA A 610 -13.89 -9.90 30.89
CA ALA A 610 -14.76 -9.20 31.82
C ALA A 610 -15.12 -7.84 31.22
N VAL A 611 -16.42 -7.56 31.08
CA VAL A 611 -16.94 -6.33 30.46
C VAL A 611 -17.65 -5.41 31.46
N SER A 612 -18.08 -5.95 32.59
CA SER A 612 -18.51 -5.18 33.75
C SER A 612 -18.09 -5.86 35.06
N THR A 613 -17.94 -5.09 36.13
CA THR A 613 -17.62 -5.59 37.46
C THR A 613 -18.25 -4.75 38.56
N THR A 614 -18.67 -5.38 39.66
CA THR A 614 -19.19 -4.64 40.81
C THR A 614 -18.07 -4.37 41.82
N GLY A 615 -17.47 -3.19 41.77
CA GLY A 615 -16.39 -2.79 42.68
C GLY A 615 -15.03 -3.46 42.39
N GLY A 616 -14.93 -4.13 41.25
CA GLY A 616 -13.68 -4.38 40.55
C GLY A 616 -13.21 -3.12 39.83
N GLY A 617 -12.01 -3.16 39.26
CA GLY A 617 -11.42 -1.99 38.59
C GLY A 617 -10.67 -2.38 37.33
N LEU A 618 -10.27 -1.38 36.54
CA LEU A 618 -9.52 -1.56 35.31
C LEU A 618 -8.03 -1.70 35.60
N ALA A 619 -7.48 -2.90 35.38
CA ALA A 619 -6.04 -3.14 35.41
C ALA A 619 -5.40 -2.65 34.12
N ILE A 620 -4.38 -1.81 34.24
CA ILE A 620 -3.61 -1.29 33.10
C ILE A 620 -2.12 -1.53 33.35
N ASN A 621 -1.38 -2.00 32.32
CA ASN A 621 0.04 -2.34 32.40
C ASN A 621 0.40 -3.35 33.51
N ALA A 622 -0.58 -4.08 34.07
CA ALA A 622 -0.40 -5.03 35.18
C ALA A 622 0.12 -6.40 34.70
N ASP A 623 -0.05 -6.70 33.41
CA ASP A 623 0.39 -7.91 32.71
C ASP A 623 1.89 -7.94 32.38
N GLY A 624 2.62 -6.87 32.72
CA GLY A 624 4.05 -6.71 32.44
C GLY A 624 4.35 -5.83 31.23
N GLY A 625 3.35 -5.42 30.45
CA GLY A 625 3.48 -4.42 29.39
C GLY A 625 3.63 -2.99 29.94
N ASN A 626 3.67 -2.01 29.04
CA ASN A 626 3.80 -0.59 29.42
C ASN A 626 3.20 0.42 28.43
N ASP A 627 2.49 -0.04 27.41
CA ASP A 627 2.02 0.83 26.36
C ASP A 627 0.59 1.35 26.55
N THR A 628 -0.16 0.87 27.55
CA THR A 628 -1.53 1.33 27.78
C THR A 628 -1.55 2.77 28.29
N ILE A 629 -2.36 3.60 27.62
CA ILE A 629 -2.69 4.96 28.04
C ILE A 629 -4.19 5.19 27.86
N LEU A 630 -4.85 5.77 28.86
CA LEU A 630 -6.25 6.15 28.80
C LEU A 630 -6.32 7.64 28.50
N LEU A 631 -6.93 8.03 27.38
CA LEU A 631 -7.05 9.44 26.98
C LEU A 631 -8.48 9.93 27.15
N ALA A 632 -8.66 11.09 27.76
CA ALA A 632 -9.97 11.72 27.84
C ALA A 632 -10.36 12.39 26.52
N ASP A 633 -11.64 12.32 26.15
CA ASP A 633 -12.18 12.93 24.92
C ASP A 633 -11.88 14.45 24.83
N ASN A 634 -11.95 15.13 25.97
CA ASN A 634 -11.66 16.56 26.13
C ASN A 634 -11.10 16.87 27.52
N GLY A 635 -9.80 16.65 27.71
CA GLY A 635 -9.12 16.99 28.97
C GLY A 635 -9.25 18.46 29.39
N GLY A 636 -9.42 19.37 28.43
CA GLY A 636 -9.66 20.80 28.70
C GLY A 636 -10.98 21.08 29.42
N ALA A 637 -12.01 20.26 29.22
CA ALA A 637 -13.28 20.41 29.95
C ALA A 637 -13.15 20.07 31.45
N VAL A 638 -12.17 19.23 31.82
CA VAL A 638 -11.95 18.79 33.20
C VAL A 638 -11.04 19.73 33.96
N PHE A 639 -9.86 20.03 33.40
CA PHE A 639 -8.84 20.82 34.11
C PHE A 639 -8.70 22.26 33.59
N GLY A 640 -9.19 22.54 32.37
CA GLY A 640 -8.94 23.79 31.69
C GLY A 640 -9.51 24.99 32.41
N GLY A 641 -8.68 25.98 32.71
CA GLY A 641 -9.13 27.22 33.35
C GLY A 641 -9.40 27.12 34.85
N LEU A 642 -9.15 25.97 35.49
CA LEU A 642 -9.34 25.83 36.94
C LEU A 642 -8.38 26.73 37.74
N THR A 643 -8.88 27.26 38.84
CA THR A 643 -8.13 28.09 39.82
C THR A 643 -8.04 27.43 41.20
N LYS A 644 -8.77 26.34 41.38
CA LYS A 644 -8.78 25.46 42.53
C LYS A 644 -9.32 24.10 42.07
N MET A 645 -8.94 23.03 42.76
CA MET A 645 -9.38 21.67 42.42
C MET A 645 -9.23 20.69 43.58
N THR A 646 -9.95 19.58 43.49
CA THR A 646 -9.69 18.35 44.25
C THR A 646 -9.67 17.18 43.27
N ILE A 647 -8.65 16.33 43.37
CA ILE A 647 -8.54 15.07 42.62
C ILE A 647 -8.60 13.95 43.65
N GLU A 648 -9.52 13.00 43.49
CA GLU A 648 -9.61 11.79 44.31
C GLU A 648 -9.37 10.59 43.39
N THR A 649 -8.44 9.71 43.74
CA THR A 649 -8.13 8.51 42.96
C THR A 649 -8.07 7.28 43.86
N GLN A 650 -8.86 6.27 43.54
CA GLN A 650 -8.78 4.93 44.14
C GLN A 650 -8.03 3.99 43.21
N LEU A 651 -7.00 3.34 43.74
CA LEU A 651 -6.09 2.51 42.97
C LEU A 651 -5.46 1.39 43.81
N SER A 652 -4.90 0.38 43.15
CA SER A 652 -4.01 -0.61 43.75
C SER A 652 -2.83 -0.89 42.81
N PHE A 653 -1.66 -1.21 43.36
CA PHE A 653 -0.46 -1.51 42.58
C PHE A 653 0.54 -2.27 43.45
N THR A 654 1.45 -3.00 42.80
CA THR A 654 2.50 -3.81 43.48
C THR A 654 3.91 -3.45 43.05
N ASN A 655 4.07 -2.80 41.89
CA ASN A 655 5.34 -2.38 41.34
C ASN A 655 5.40 -0.86 41.28
N GLY A 656 5.98 -0.22 42.29
CA GLY A 656 6.32 1.20 42.22
C GLY A 656 7.44 1.40 41.21
N SER A 657 7.12 1.86 39.99
CA SER A 657 8.15 2.37 39.07
C SER A 657 9.02 3.39 39.81
N ALA A 658 10.27 3.56 39.40
CA ALA A 658 11.13 4.61 39.95
C ALA A 658 10.49 6.01 39.81
N ASP A 659 9.63 6.18 38.79
CA ASP A 659 8.80 7.35 38.51
C ASP A 659 7.46 6.86 37.93
N MET A 660 6.39 6.86 38.72
CA MET A 660 5.07 6.33 38.35
C MET A 660 4.07 7.47 38.19
N THR A 661 3.44 7.59 37.03
CA THR A 661 2.48 8.67 36.74
C THR A 661 1.04 8.20 36.93
N LEU A 662 0.34 8.80 37.89
CA LEU A 662 -1.08 8.50 38.16
C LEU A 662 -2.01 9.26 37.22
N LEU A 663 -1.71 10.54 36.98
CA LEU A 663 -2.52 11.44 36.17
C LEU A 663 -1.59 12.43 35.48
N SER A 664 -1.85 12.69 34.20
CA SER A 664 -1.14 13.68 33.39
C SER A 664 -2.11 14.52 32.59
N TYR A 665 -2.17 15.81 32.87
CA TYR A 665 -2.82 16.82 32.03
C TYR A 665 -1.76 17.77 31.47
N ALA A 666 -1.69 17.82 30.13
CA ALA A 666 -0.71 18.59 29.39
C ALA A 666 -1.39 19.60 28.46
N SER A 667 -1.04 20.88 28.56
CA SER A 667 -1.54 21.95 27.69
C SER A 667 -0.41 22.75 27.02
N GLY A 668 -0.49 22.93 25.70
CA GLY A 668 0.38 23.85 24.96
C GLY A 668 1.63 23.21 24.33
N SER A 669 2.26 23.97 23.42
CA SER A 669 3.22 23.44 22.44
C SER A 669 4.72 23.54 22.83
N VAL A 670 5.05 24.05 24.02
CA VAL A 670 6.44 24.39 24.40
C VAL A 670 6.83 23.90 25.81
N ASN A 671 7.54 22.77 25.88
CA ASN A 671 8.42 22.34 26.99
C ASN A 671 7.85 22.28 28.42
N VAL A 672 6.54 22.28 28.61
CA VAL A 672 5.89 22.07 29.91
C VAL A 672 4.70 21.11 29.75
N GLY A 673 4.96 19.81 29.59
CA GLY A 673 3.89 18.79 29.55
C GLY A 673 3.13 18.59 30.88
N ASN A 674 3.59 19.19 31.98
CA ASN A 674 3.06 18.94 33.33
C ASN A 674 2.20 20.12 33.84
N ASP A 675 1.04 20.36 33.25
CA ASP A 675 0.11 21.40 33.74
C ASP A 675 -0.66 20.98 34.97
N VAL A 676 -1.19 19.76 35.00
CA VAL A 676 -1.60 19.08 36.23
C VAL A 676 -1.04 17.67 36.16
N ASN A 677 -0.14 17.31 37.07
CA ASN A 677 0.52 16.00 37.00
C ASN A 677 0.79 15.46 38.41
N MET A 678 0.57 14.16 38.59
CA MET A 678 0.73 13.45 39.86
C MET A 678 1.66 12.25 39.66
N ARG A 679 2.82 12.27 40.31
CA ARG A 679 3.81 11.18 40.24
C ARG A 679 4.23 10.67 41.60
N LEU A 680 4.37 9.36 41.71
CA LEU A 680 4.96 8.67 42.86
C LEU A 680 6.36 8.21 42.48
N TYR A 681 7.34 8.48 43.34
CA TYR A 681 8.72 8.07 43.14
C TYR A 681 9.07 6.91 44.04
N GLY A 682 9.98 6.05 43.57
CA GLY A 682 10.45 4.88 44.34
C GLY A 682 11.19 5.23 45.65
N ASP A 683 11.47 6.51 45.91
CA ASP A 683 12.01 7.01 47.18
C ASP A 683 10.93 7.33 48.24
N GLY A 684 9.67 7.05 47.93
CA GLY A 684 8.54 7.26 48.82
C GLY A 684 7.95 8.67 48.75
N THR A 685 8.35 9.51 47.79
CA THR A 685 7.80 10.86 47.62
C THR A 685 6.69 10.93 46.57
N LEU A 686 5.72 11.83 46.79
CA LEU A 686 4.71 12.19 45.79
C LEU A 686 5.01 13.61 45.27
N ARG A 687 5.08 13.79 43.95
CA ARG A 687 5.18 15.11 43.32
C ARG A 687 3.86 15.51 42.69
N PHE A 688 3.45 16.74 42.97
CA PHE A 688 2.25 17.35 42.41
C PHE A 688 2.62 18.63 41.66
N TYR A 689 2.32 18.67 40.36
CA TYR A 689 2.65 19.77 39.45
C TYR A 689 1.43 20.63 39.16
N ILE A 690 1.64 21.94 39.13
CA ILE A 690 0.74 22.92 38.51
C ILE A 690 1.56 23.78 37.54
N ASN A 691 1.13 23.88 36.28
CA ASN A 691 1.75 24.67 35.20
C ASN A 691 3.30 24.57 35.20
N GLY A 692 3.81 23.33 35.23
CA GLY A 692 5.24 23.00 35.18
C GLY A 692 6.05 23.25 36.47
N THR A 693 5.42 23.65 37.58
CA THR A 693 6.08 23.76 38.89
C THR A 693 5.49 22.75 39.86
N TYR A 694 6.31 22.10 40.67
CA TYR A 694 5.85 21.08 41.61
C TYR A 694 6.18 21.37 43.07
N VAL A 695 5.47 20.65 43.92
CA VAL A 695 5.83 20.40 45.32
C VAL A 695 6.13 18.91 45.51
N SER A 696 6.95 18.58 46.50
CA SER A 696 7.24 17.20 46.88
C SER A 696 6.67 16.94 48.26
N ALA A 697 5.60 16.15 48.32
CA ALA A 697 5.05 15.61 49.55
C ALA A 697 5.92 14.44 50.02
N ASN A 698 6.36 14.48 51.28
CA ASN A 698 7.36 13.56 51.84
C ASN A 698 7.21 13.30 53.34
N THR A 699 6.12 13.76 53.97
CA THR A 699 5.80 13.45 55.37
C THR A 699 5.24 12.04 55.58
N PHE A 700 4.89 11.35 54.49
CA PHE A 700 4.40 9.99 54.41
C PHE A 700 5.22 9.23 53.36
N ASP A 701 5.50 7.94 53.60
CA ASP A 701 6.17 7.09 52.63
C ASP A 701 5.14 6.55 51.63
N TYR A 702 4.98 7.25 50.51
CA TYR A 702 4.00 6.88 49.48
C TYR A 702 4.34 5.57 48.77
N SER A 703 5.57 5.05 48.90
CA SER A 703 5.93 3.74 48.35
C SER A 703 5.29 2.59 49.12
N SER A 704 4.82 2.83 50.35
CA SER A 704 4.13 1.81 51.15
C SER A 704 2.75 1.43 50.61
N LEU A 705 2.22 2.18 49.63
CA LEU A 705 0.94 1.90 48.96
C LEU A 705 1.08 0.83 47.86
N ALA A 706 2.32 0.41 47.54
CA ALA A 706 2.61 -0.64 46.58
C ALA A 706 2.43 -2.06 47.18
N ASP A 707 1.34 -2.28 47.92
CA ASP A 707 1.08 -3.53 48.63
C ASP A 707 0.01 -4.41 47.96
N GLY A 708 -0.53 -3.97 46.81
CA GLY A 708 -1.61 -4.62 46.08
C GLY A 708 -3.00 -4.42 46.67
N ASN A 709 -3.14 -3.72 47.80
CA ASN A 709 -4.44 -3.35 48.34
C ASN A 709 -4.96 -2.06 47.70
N GLN A 710 -6.27 -1.88 47.77
CA GLN A 710 -6.92 -0.65 47.32
C GLN A 710 -6.63 0.49 48.30
N HIS A 711 -6.16 1.61 47.77
CA HIS A 711 -5.91 2.84 48.49
C HIS A 711 -6.58 4.03 47.80
N ALA A 712 -6.95 5.04 48.57
CA ALA A 712 -7.45 6.31 48.05
C ALA A 712 -6.39 7.41 48.24
N ILE A 713 -5.94 8.04 47.16
CA ILE A 713 -5.07 9.22 47.19
C ILE A 713 -5.89 10.43 46.75
N SER A 714 -5.97 11.45 47.61
CA SER A 714 -6.67 12.70 47.27
C SER A 714 -5.73 13.90 47.37
N ILE A 715 -5.79 14.81 46.39
CA ILE A 715 -5.00 16.06 46.38
C ILE A 715 -5.92 17.26 46.21
N THR A 716 -5.71 18.29 47.02
CA THR A 716 -6.37 19.59 46.85
C THR A 716 -5.36 20.66 46.44
N TRP A 717 -5.82 21.65 45.67
CA TRP A 717 -5.06 22.87 45.38
C TRP A 717 -5.94 24.11 45.27
N ASP A 718 -5.47 25.24 45.81
CA ASP A 718 -6.11 26.56 45.69
C ASP A 718 -5.07 27.63 45.34
N ASN A 719 -5.32 28.38 44.26
CA ASN A 719 -4.37 29.37 43.76
C ASN A 719 -4.20 30.62 44.66
N THR A 720 -5.10 30.91 45.60
CA THR A 720 -5.11 32.17 46.38
C THR A 720 -3.82 32.34 47.17
N ALA A 721 -3.38 31.25 47.81
CA ALA A 721 -2.10 31.17 48.51
C ALA A 721 -1.23 30.01 47.98
N GLY A 722 -1.67 29.32 46.93
CA GLY A 722 -1.02 28.11 46.41
C GLY A 722 -1.06 26.97 47.43
N ASN A 723 -2.14 26.88 48.21
CA ASN A 723 -2.32 25.86 49.23
C ASN A 723 -2.51 24.51 48.56
N TRP A 724 -1.87 23.47 49.08
CA TRP A 724 -2.04 22.10 48.61
C TRP A 724 -2.09 21.15 49.80
N GLN A 725 -2.83 20.07 49.66
CA GLN A 725 -2.96 19.02 50.68
C GLN A 725 -3.00 17.65 50.00
N VAL A 726 -2.42 16.63 50.65
CA VAL A 726 -2.45 15.24 50.20
C VAL A 726 -3.06 14.37 51.30
N PHE A 727 -4.08 13.61 50.94
CA PHE A 727 -4.76 12.64 51.80
C PHE A 727 -4.50 11.23 51.28
N VAL A 728 -4.36 10.28 52.21
CA VAL A 728 -4.28 8.85 51.92
C VAL A 728 -5.28 8.14 52.82
N ASP A 729 -6.21 7.41 52.20
CA ASP A 729 -7.31 6.69 52.85
C ASP A 729 -8.14 7.60 53.77
N GLY A 730 -8.53 8.76 53.24
CA GLY A 730 -9.31 9.77 53.96
C GLY A 730 -8.53 10.60 54.99
N ALA A 731 -7.29 10.21 55.33
CA ALA A 731 -6.48 10.89 56.33
C ALA A 731 -5.47 11.87 55.70
N LEU A 732 -5.42 13.10 56.22
CA LEU A 732 -4.43 14.11 55.80
C LEU A 732 -3.01 13.61 56.11
N ARG A 733 -2.16 13.53 55.09
CA ARG A 733 -0.76 13.09 55.20
C ARG A 733 0.22 14.23 55.08
N ASP A 734 0.02 15.13 54.12
CA ASP A 734 0.92 16.25 53.85
C ASP A 734 0.15 17.51 53.43
N SER A 735 0.76 18.68 53.61
CA SER A 735 0.19 19.96 53.18
C SER A 735 1.24 21.06 53.10
N GLY A 736 0.98 22.07 52.27
CA GLY A 736 1.82 23.25 52.17
C GLY A 736 1.13 24.41 51.46
N SER A 737 1.92 25.43 51.14
CA SER A 737 1.47 26.64 50.43
C SER A 737 2.52 27.10 49.41
N GLY A 738 2.18 28.08 48.57
CA GLY A 738 3.10 28.70 47.61
C GLY A 738 3.20 28.02 46.24
N LEU A 739 2.48 26.91 46.00
CA LEU A 739 2.45 26.26 44.69
C LEU A 739 1.61 27.11 43.72
N LYS A 740 2.27 27.79 42.79
CA LYS A 740 1.66 28.59 41.70
C LYS A 740 0.55 29.55 42.16
N VAL A 741 0.89 30.44 43.09
CA VAL A 741 -0.02 31.49 43.59
C VAL A 741 -0.57 32.35 42.45
N GLY A 742 -1.89 32.50 42.38
CA GLY A 742 -2.63 33.30 41.39
C GLY A 742 -2.69 32.69 39.98
N ALA A 743 -2.21 31.46 39.79
CA ALA A 743 -2.23 30.82 38.48
C ALA A 743 -3.62 30.28 38.11
N THR A 744 -3.83 30.09 36.81
CA THR A 744 -4.95 29.38 36.23
C THR A 744 -4.39 28.23 35.40
N VAL A 745 -4.97 27.05 35.48
CA VAL A 745 -4.56 25.89 34.68
C VAL A 745 -4.78 26.19 33.19
N GLY A 746 -3.88 25.73 32.32
CA GLY A 746 -3.97 25.97 30.88
C GLY A 746 -5.31 25.52 30.28
N ALA A 747 -5.85 26.27 29.30
CA ALA A 747 -7.26 26.18 28.92
C ALA A 747 -7.62 25.04 27.94
N SER A 748 -6.65 24.49 27.20
CA SER A 748 -6.85 23.40 26.24
C SER A 748 -5.71 22.41 26.40
N GLY A 749 -6.02 21.15 26.67
CA GLY A 749 -5.00 20.15 26.92
C GLY A 749 -5.55 18.74 26.86
N THR A 750 -4.64 17.79 26.76
CA THR A 750 -4.94 16.36 26.78
C THR A 750 -4.83 15.87 28.22
N LEU A 751 -5.82 15.10 28.68
CA LEU A 751 -5.78 14.38 29.95
C LEU A 751 -5.51 12.90 29.66
N ALA A 752 -4.54 12.34 30.37
CA ALA A 752 -4.11 10.97 30.26
C ALA A 752 -3.93 10.29 31.62
N PHE A 753 -4.27 9.00 31.69
CA PHE A 753 -3.89 8.09 32.77
C PHE A 753 -3.02 6.96 32.20
N GLY A 754 -2.17 6.37 33.04
CA GLY A 754 -1.33 5.24 32.64
C GLY A 754 0.09 5.61 32.21
N ASN A 755 0.29 6.76 31.55
CA ASN A 755 1.61 7.22 31.10
C ASN A 755 1.75 8.75 31.18
N ASP A 756 2.98 9.22 31.35
CA ASP A 756 3.30 10.64 31.40
C ASP A 756 3.40 11.33 30.03
N GLN A 757 2.91 12.56 29.95
CA GLN A 757 3.06 13.41 28.78
C GLN A 757 4.15 14.46 29.02
N ASP A 758 5.35 14.26 28.47
CA ASP A 758 6.37 15.33 28.47
C ASP A 758 6.00 16.49 27.54
N ARG A 759 5.05 16.26 26.62
CA ARG A 759 4.39 17.26 25.79
C ARG A 759 2.99 16.79 25.41
N GLU A 760 2.07 17.73 25.21
CA GLU A 760 0.67 17.44 24.90
C GLU A 760 0.54 16.37 23.80
N GLY A 761 -0.05 15.22 24.16
CA GLY A 761 -0.30 14.08 23.29
C GLY A 761 0.93 13.30 22.80
N ASN A 762 2.15 13.56 23.29
CA ASN A 762 3.36 12.89 22.80
C ASN A 762 4.53 12.85 23.82
N SER A 763 5.71 12.38 23.35
CA SER A 763 6.97 12.35 24.09
C SER A 763 6.95 11.46 25.35
N TYR A 764 6.29 10.32 25.28
CA TYR A 764 6.17 9.36 26.37
C TYR A 764 7.50 8.65 26.69
N ASP A 765 7.82 8.47 27.97
CA ASP A 765 8.94 7.64 28.46
C ASP A 765 8.40 6.27 28.92
N PRO A 766 8.90 5.13 28.38
CA PRO A 766 8.43 3.79 28.76
C PRO A 766 8.66 3.41 30.22
N ASN A 767 9.41 4.20 30.99
CA ASN A 767 9.64 4.01 32.42
C ASN A 767 8.70 4.85 33.30
N GLN A 768 7.94 5.78 32.74
CA GLN A 768 7.04 6.69 33.47
C GLN A 768 5.57 6.23 33.42
N LYS A 769 5.37 4.92 33.60
CA LYS A 769 4.07 4.26 33.52
C LYS A 769 3.44 4.04 34.89
N PHE A 770 2.12 4.02 34.97
CA PHE A 770 1.37 3.34 36.02
C PHE A 770 1.12 1.88 35.63
N SER A 771 1.28 0.98 36.59
CA SER A 771 1.07 -0.46 36.46
C SER A 771 0.31 -0.93 37.70
N GLY A 772 -0.98 -1.22 37.52
CA GLY A 772 -1.91 -1.49 38.61
C GLY A 772 -3.37 -1.37 38.17
N THR A 773 -4.27 -1.31 39.14
CA THR A 773 -5.71 -1.22 38.92
C THR A 773 -6.24 0.14 39.35
N LEU A 774 -7.04 0.77 38.50
CA LEU A 774 -7.82 1.97 38.82
C LEU A 774 -9.26 1.55 39.17
N TYR A 775 -9.81 2.09 40.25
CA TYR A 775 -11.16 1.75 40.71
C TYR A 775 -12.12 2.93 40.70
N ASP A 776 -11.61 4.16 40.82
CA ASP A 776 -12.45 5.36 40.84
C ASP A 776 -11.54 6.58 40.68
N VAL A 777 -11.87 7.51 39.79
CA VAL A 777 -11.20 8.82 39.70
C VAL A 777 -12.26 9.90 39.65
N ARG A 778 -12.19 10.83 40.60
CA ARG A 778 -13.07 12.00 40.67
C ARG A 778 -12.28 13.29 40.58
N VAL A 779 -12.82 14.26 39.85
CA VAL A 779 -12.26 15.61 39.78
C VAL A 779 -13.33 16.62 40.19
N PHE A 780 -12.96 17.54 41.08
CA PHE A 780 -13.78 18.66 41.52
C PHE A 780 -13.13 19.98 41.14
N ASN A 781 -13.96 20.98 40.78
CA ASN A 781 -13.54 22.35 40.51
C ASN A 781 -13.47 23.25 41.75
N ASP A 782 -13.50 22.65 42.94
CA ASP A 782 -13.32 23.30 44.23
C ASP A 782 -12.42 22.49 45.19
N VAL A 783 -12.11 23.07 46.35
CA VAL A 783 -11.33 22.40 47.41
C VAL A 783 -12.30 21.75 48.37
N ARG A 784 -12.34 20.41 48.38
CA ARG A 784 -13.10 19.65 49.36
C ARG A 784 -12.41 19.70 50.72
N SER A 785 -13.22 19.73 51.77
CA SER A 785 -12.77 19.71 53.14
C SER A 785 -12.25 18.33 53.55
N ALA A 786 -11.39 18.29 54.57
CA ALA A 786 -10.90 17.03 55.14
C ALA A 786 -12.03 16.10 55.63
N ALA A 787 -13.19 16.67 56.04
CA ALA A 787 -14.33 15.88 56.49
C ALA A 787 -15.09 15.24 55.31
N GLU A 788 -15.20 15.93 54.18
CA GLU A 788 -15.80 15.40 52.96
C GLU A 788 -14.94 14.26 52.40
N ILE A 789 -13.63 14.47 52.28
CA ILE A 789 -12.68 13.45 51.78
C ILE A 789 -12.68 12.22 52.70
N ALA A 790 -12.65 12.40 54.03
CA ALA A 790 -12.71 11.29 54.97
C ALA A 790 -14.04 10.52 54.94
N ALA A 791 -15.13 11.16 54.50
CA ALA A 791 -16.43 10.51 54.37
C ALA A 791 -16.56 9.74 53.04
N SER A 792 -15.95 10.23 51.95
CA SER A 792 -16.16 9.68 50.60
C SER A 792 -15.08 8.77 50.04
N TYR A 793 -13.92 8.64 50.70
CA TYR A 793 -12.77 7.90 50.15
C TYR A 793 -13.02 6.41 49.84
N GLN A 794 -14.08 5.81 50.40
CA GLN A 794 -14.52 4.43 50.15
C GLN A 794 -16.00 4.35 49.79
N SER A 795 -16.65 5.48 49.49
CA SER A 795 -18.05 5.51 49.11
C SER A 795 -18.19 6.02 47.68
N THR A 796 -19.26 5.61 47.01
CA THR A 796 -19.72 6.30 45.81
C THR A 796 -20.27 7.67 46.20
N LEU A 797 -20.17 8.62 45.26
CA LEU A 797 -20.81 9.92 45.36
C LEU A 797 -21.82 10.03 44.22
N PRO A 798 -22.95 10.74 44.41
CA PRO A 798 -23.86 10.98 43.32
C PRO A 798 -23.18 11.86 42.26
N TYR A 799 -23.48 11.64 40.98
CA TYR A 799 -22.96 12.47 39.88
C TYR A 799 -23.30 13.97 40.02
N THR A 800 -24.29 14.31 40.85
CA THR A 800 -24.71 15.67 41.18
C THR A 800 -23.98 16.31 42.37
N GLU A 801 -22.97 15.64 42.92
CA GLU A 801 -22.15 16.18 44.01
C GLU A 801 -21.60 17.55 43.60
N SER A 802 -21.83 18.54 44.46
CA SER A 802 -21.48 19.94 44.16
C SER A 802 -20.00 20.06 43.83
N GLY A 803 -19.70 20.67 42.68
CA GLY A 803 -18.33 20.95 42.24
C GLY A 803 -17.66 19.78 41.52
N MET A 804 -18.23 18.58 41.49
CA MET A 804 -17.70 17.46 40.71
C MET A 804 -17.85 17.74 39.21
N VAL A 805 -16.78 17.53 38.43
CA VAL A 805 -16.75 17.80 36.99
C VAL A 805 -16.50 16.56 36.14
N ALA A 806 -15.95 15.50 36.73
CA ALA A 806 -15.78 14.19 36.10
C ALA A 806 -15.73 13.09 37.17
N ASN A 807 -16.28 11.92 36.86
CA ASN A 807 -16.14 10.70 37.65
C ASN A 807 -16.04 9.47 36.75
N TRP A 808 -14.95 8.71 36.86
CA TRP A 808 -14.75 7.43 36.17
C TRP A 808 -14.65 6.31 37.21
N THR A 809 -15.57 5.35 37.19
CA THR A 809 -15.67 4.23 38.15
C THR A 809 -14.93 2.97 37.72
N PHE A 810 -14.40 2.91 36.48
CA PHE A 810 -13.58 1.79 35.96
C PHE A 810 -14.17 0.39 36.18
N ASP A 811 -15.49 0.31 36.29
CA ASP A 811 -16.26 -0.91 36.50
C ASP A 811 -16.83 -1.46 35.19
N GLU A 812 -16.80 -0.68 34.12
CA GLU A 812 -17.18 -1.10 32.77
C GLU A 812 -16.09 -0.70 31.77
N LEU A 813 -15.88 -1.58 30.78
CA LEU A 813 -15.01 -1.32 29.64
C LEU A 813 -15.75 -1.78 28.39
N SER A 814 -16.05 -0.84 27.50
CA SER A 814 -16.71 -1.18 26.25
C SER A 814 -15.80 -2.01 25.35
N SER A 815 -16.37 -2.69 24.35
CA SER A 815 -15.60 -3.39 23.32
C SER A 815 -14.69 -2.47 22.48
N ALA A 816 -14.92 -1.16 22.53
CA ALA A 816 -14.05 -0.15 21.92
C ALA A 816 -12.98 0.39 22.89
N GLY A 817 -12.86 -0.17 24.10
CA GLY A 817 -11.91 0.27 25.12
C GLY A 817 -12.31 1.59 25.80
N VAL A 818 -13.61 1.88 25.92
CA VAL A 818 -14.10 3.14 26.51
C VAL A 818 -14.53 2.94 27.96
N VAL A 819 -14.11 3.86 28.85
CA VAL A 819 -14.57 4.01 30.24
C VAL A 819 -15.39 5.30 30.35
N THR A 820 -16.63 5.19 30.80
CA THR A 820 -17.60 6.29 30.81
C THR A 820 -17.37 7.27 31.96
N ASP A 821 -17.61 8.56 31.71
CA ASP A 821 -17.70 9.60 32.74
C ASP A 821 -19.16 9.82 33.18
N ASP A 822 -19.46 9.59 34.46
CA ASP A 822 -20.81 9.71 35.02
C ASP A 822 -21.32 11.16 35.13
N VAL A 823 -20.44 12.16 35.00
CA VAL A 823 -20.75 13.56 35.32
C VAL A 823 -20.75 14.43 34.07
N GLY A 824 -19.60 14.54 33.41
CA GLY A 824 -19.36 15.48 32.32
C GLY A 824 -19.50 14.88 30.93
N GLY A 825 -19.63 13.54 30.83
CA GLY A 825 -19.60 12.80 29.57
C GLY A 825 -18.23 12.83 28.89
N ASN A 826 -17.15 13.13 29.62
CA ASN A 826 -15.79 13.13 29.10
C ASN A 826 -15.15 11.75 29.27
N ASN A 827 -15.45 10.82 28.36
CA ASN A 827 -15.04 9.43 28.50
C ASN A 827 -13.53 9.27 28.35
N LEU A 828 -12.98 8.18 28.88
CA LEU A 828 -11.61 7.75 28.63
C LEU A 828 -11.59 6.65 27.57
N THR A 829 -10.66 6.73 26.62
CA THR A 829 -10.43 5.68 25.63
C THR A 829 -9.05 5.06 25.83
N VAL A 830 -9.00 3.73 25.87
CA VAL A 830 -7.78 2.91 25.86
C VAL A 830 -7.06 3.10 24.52
N ASN A 831 -5.79 3.50 24.61
CA ASN A 831 -4.87 3.57 23.48
C ASN A 831 -3.55 2.85 23.82
N HIS A 832 -2.78 2.50 22.78
CA HIS A 832 -1.48 1.86 22.90
C HIS A 832 -0.37 2.73 22.31
N LEU A 833 0.63 3.04 23.13
CA LEU A 833 1.82 3.77 22.72
C LEU A 833 2.72 2.91 21.84
N THR A 834 3.29 3.51 20.79
CA THR A 834 4.18 2.79 19.85
C THR A 834 5.58 3.38 19.88
N GLY A 835 6.59 2.54 19.66
CA GLY A 835 8.00 2.97 19.60
C GLY A 835 8.95 2.06 20.37
N THR A 836 10.22 2.44 20.42
CA THR A 836 11.25 1.66 21.11
C THR A 836 11.06 1.70 22.62
N GLY A 837 10.99 0.54 23.27
CA GLY A 837 10.86 0.42 24.73
C GLY A 837 9.42 0.22 25.23
N PHE A 838 8.42 0.35 24.33
CA PHE A 838 7.04 -0.03 24.61
C PHE A 838 6.81 -1.52 24.30
N VAL A 839 6.08 -2.18 25.18
CA VAL A 839 5.68 -3.57 25.20
C VAL A 839 4.17 -3.59 25.35
N ALA A 840 3.51 -4.32 24.47
CA ALA A 840 2.06 -4.47 24.46
C ALA A 840 1.54 -4.87 25.85
N SER A 841 0.51 -4.15 26.29
CA SER A 841 -0.28 -4.48 27.46
C SER A 841 -1.75 -4.54 27.09
N ASP A 842 -2.48 -5.48 27.69
CA ASP A 842 -3.91 -5.64 27.48
C ASP A 842 -4.70 -5.21 28.74
N PRO A 843 -5.37 -4.05 28.73
CA PRO A 843 -6.13 -3.60 29.88
C PRO A 843 -7.37 -4.46 30.09
N SER A 844 -7.57 -4.90 31.33
CA SER A 844 -8.60 -5.87 31.69
C SER A 844 -9.33 -5.47 32.96
N LEU A 845 -10.64 -5.71 33.01
CA LEU A 845 -11.41 -5.54 34.24
C LEU A 845 -11.06 -6.66 35.23
N THR A 846 -10.84 -6.26 36.48
CA THR A 846 -10.63 -7.19 37.59
C THR A 846 -11.96 -7.46 38.27
N LEU A 847 -12.30 -8.72 38.54
CA LEU A 847 -13.52 -9.06 39.27
C LEU A 847 -13.27 -9.02 40.78
N ARG A 848 -14.20 -8.45 41.54
CA ARG A 848 -14.15 -8.42 43.00
C ARG A 848 -15.50 -8.74 43.62
N VAL A 849 -15.48 -9.35 44.80
CA VAL A 849 -16.67 -9.62 45.60
C VAL A 849 -16.35 -9.41 47.08
N THR A 850 -17.33 -8.96 47.85
CA THR A 850 -17.19 -8.82 49.31
C THR A 850 -17.37 -10.18 49.98
N GLU A 851 -16.59 -10.46 51.02
CA GLU A 851 -16.78 -11.64 51.87
C GLU A 851 -18.22 -11.70 52.42
N ASN A 852 -18.83 -12.89 52.43
CA ASN A 852 -20.24 -13.08 52.85
C ASN A 852 -21.25 -12.21 52.08
N ALA A 853 -20.96 -11.83 50.82
CA ALA A 853 -21.92 -11.18 49.95
C ALA A 853 -23.24 -11.99 49.88
N LEU A 854 -24.37 -11.31 49.74
CA LEU A 854 -25.67 -11.98 49.68
C LEU A 854 -25.78 -12.85 48.42
N ASP A 855 -26.48 -13.99 48.52
CA ASP A 855 -26.80 -14.80 47.36
C ASP A 855 -27.55 -13.93 46.31
N GLY A 856 -27.14 -14.05 45.05
CA GLY A 856 -27.60 -13.21 43.95
C GLY A 856 -26.86 -11.87 43.79
N THR A 857 -25.85 -11.56 44.63
CA THR A 857 -24.99 -10.38 44.42
C THR A 857 -24.26 -10.52 43.08
N VAL A 858 -24.37 -9.51 42.22
CA VAL A 858 -23.66 -9.44 40.93
C VAL A 858 -22.17 -9.15 41.19
N VAL A 859 -21.30 -9.99 40.65
CA VAL A 859 -19.84 -9.84 40.70
C VAL A 859 -19.34 -9.05 39.48
N GLY A 860 -19.99 -9.24 38.35
CA GLY A 860 -19.67 -8.65 37.06
C GLY A 860 -20.29 -9.45 35.92
N SER A 861 -19.94 -9.13 34.70
CA SER A 861 -20.29 -9.92 33.52
C SER A 861 -19.08 -10.13 32.63
N VAL A 862 -19.12 -11.23 31.87
CA VAL A 862 -18.15 -11.52 30.82
C VAL A 862 -18.82 -11.57 29.47
N SER A 863 -18.09 -11.23 28.41
CA SER A 863 -18.56 -11.34 27.03
C SER A 863 -17.49 -11.93 26.14
N GLY A 864 -17.90 -12.74 25.17
CA GLY A 864 -16.99 -13.28 24.15
C GLY A 864 -16.94 -12.42 22.89
N ILE A 865 -15.82 -12.50 22.17
CA ILE A 865 -15.69 -11.86 20.85
C ILE A 865 -16.21 -12.81 19.76
N ASP A 866 -17.30 -12.42 19.09
CA ASP A 866 -17.70 -13.01 17.82
C ASP A 866 -16.96 -12.32 16.67
N ILE A 867 -15.94 -12.96 16.12
CA ILE A 867 -15.13 -12.42 15.02
C ILE A 867 -15.92 -12.24 13.71
N ASP A 868 -17.10 -12.86 13.59
CA ASP A 868 -17.99 -12.64 12.44
C ASP A 868 -18.80 -11.34 12.58
N ARG A 869 -18.83 -10.74 13.78
CA ARG A 869 -19.58 -9.50 14.09
C ARG A 869 -19.14 -8.31 13.25
N GLU A 870 -17.84 -8.02 13.18
CA GLU A 870 -17.30 -6.90 12.40
C GLU A 870 -17.49 -7.09 10.89
N ALA A 871 -17.34 -8.33 10.40
CA ALA A 871 -17.65 -8.68 9.01
C ALA A 871 -19.15 -8.50 8.71
N LYS A 872 -20.01 -8.83 9.67
CA LYS A 872 -21.46 -8.67 9.55
C LYS A 872 -21.88 -7.20 9.57
N ILE A 873 -21.32 -6.37 10.44
CA ILE A 873 -21.52 -4.91 10.45
C ILE A 873 -21.15 -4.35 9.07
N THR A 874 -19.97 -4.70 8.56
CA THR A 874 -19.50 -4.25 7.24
C THR A 874 -20.46 -4.65 6.12
N GLN A 875 -20.95 -5.91 6.14
CA GLN A 875 -21.92 -6.39 5.17
C GLN A 875 -23.25 -5.60 5.23
N LEU A 876 -23.78 -5.35 6.43
CA LEU A 876 -25.04 -4.64 6.62
C LEU A 876 -24.93 -3.17 6.16
N LEU A 877 -23.80 -2.51 6.45
CA LEU A 877 -23.54 -1.13 6.00
C LEU A 877 -23.35 -1.04 4.48
N ALA A 878 -22.69 -2.01 3.85
CA ALA A 878 -22.53 -2.05 2.39
C ALA A 878 -23.87 -2.27 1.66
N ALA A 879 -24.82 -2.95 2.30
CA ALA A 879 -26.13 -3.24 1.72
C ALA A 879 -27.11 -2.05 1.76
N ASP A 880 -26.94 -1.10 2.68
CA ASP A 880 -27.80 0.08 2.80
C ASP A 880 -26.98 1.36 3.07
N PRO A 881 -26.85 2.27 2.08
CA PRO A 881 -26.05 3.49 2.23
C PRO A 881 -26.62 4.49 3.24
N ASN A 882 -27.85 4.30 3.73
CA ASN A 882 -28.48 5.14 4.76
C ASN A 882 -28.36 4.55 6.17
N LEU A 883 -27.79 3.35 6.31
CA LEU A 883 -27.51 2.71 7.58
C LEU A 883 -26.20 3.24 8.17
N ARG A 884 -26.16 3.41 9.49
CA ARG A 884 -25.02 3.80 10.29
C ARG A 884 -24.91 2.83 11.45
N TYR A 885 -23.70 2.58 11.91
CA TYR A 885 -23.42 1.82 13.12
C TYR A 885 -22.65 2.74 14.07
N SER A 886 -23.01 2.72 15.35
CA SER A 886 -22.27 3.41 16.41
C SER A 886 -21.86 2.38 17.45
N ALA A 887 -20.55 2.17 17.57
CA ALA A 887 -19.99 1.33 18.62
C ALA A 887 -20.21 1.95 20.01
N GLU A 888 -20.18 3.29 20.11
CA GLU A 888 -20.40 4.04 21.35
C GLU A 888 -21.79 3.78 21.95
N THR A 889 -22.83 3.72 21.10
CA THR A 889 -24.21 3.51 21.56
C THR A 889 -24.66 2.06 21.43
N GLY A 890 -23.84 1.17 20.86
CA GLY A 890 -24.21 -0.22 20.57
C GLY A 890 -25.43 -0.36 19.64
N LYS A 891 -25.65 0.57 18.70
CA LYS A 891 -26.89 0.63 17.89
C LYS A 891 -26.63 0.82 16.40
N PHE A 892 -27.53 0.27 15.60
CA PHE A 892 -27.68 0.67 14.19
C PHE A 892 -28.70 1.78 14.06
N TYR A 893 -28.44 2.72 13.15
CA TYR A 893 -29.33 3.83 12.83
C TYR A 893 -29.57 3.92 11.33
N LYS A 894 -30.83 4.00 10.91
CA LYS A 894 -31.20 4.25 9.52
C LYS A 894 -31.82 5.62 9.38
N LEU A 895 -31.18 6.47 8.58
CA LEU A 895 -31.63 7.83 8.31
C LEU A 895 -32.77 7.79 7.29
N VAL A 896 -33.95 8.28 7.68
CA VAL A 896 -35.12 8.33 6.80
C VAL A 896 -35.43 9.76 6.41
N SER A 897 -35.22 10.08 5.14
CA SER A 897 -35.38 11.44 4.60
C SER A 897 -36.82 11.81 4.23
N THR A 898 -37.78 10.87 4.33
CA THR A 898 -39.19 11.13 4.01
C THR A 898 -39.92 11.75 5.19
N TYR A 899 -40.75 12.76 4.91
CA TYR A 899 -41.58 13.39 5.94
C TYR A 899 -42.77 12.50 6.29
N SER A 900 -43.03 12.34 7.58
CA SER A 900 -44.18 11.58 8.10
C SER A 900 -44.69 12.21 9.40
N THR A 901 -45.95 11.98 9.75
CA THR A 901 -46.45 12.29 11.10
C THR A 901 -45.77 11.36 12.10
N TRP A 902 -45.75 11.72 13.39
CA TRP A 902 -45.11 10.90 14.41
C TRP A 902 -45.65 9.46 14.43
N ALA A 903 -46.98 9.30 14.39
CA ALA A 903 -47.62 7.97 14.36
C ALA A 903 -47.24 7.13 13.12
N THR A 904 -47.11 7.76 11.94
CA THR A 904 -46.65 7.04 10.74
C THR A 904 -45.18 6.71 10.83
N ALA A 905 -44.34 7.62 11.33
CA ALA A 905 -42.91 7.38 11.54
C ALA A 905 -42.67 6.23 12.53
N SER A 906 -43.39 6.21 13.66
CA SER A 906 -43.32 5.14 14.66
C SER A 906 -43.73 3.78 14.07
N ASN A 907 -44.84 3.72 13.31
CA ASN A 907 -45.27 2.48 12.67
C ASN A 907 -44.29 2.00 11.60
N ASN A 908 -43.72 2.92 10.81
CA ASN A 908 -42.72 2.58 9.80
C ASN A 908 -41.42 2.08 10.44
N ALA A 909 -41.00 2.66 11.57
CA ALA A 909 -39.85 2.21 12.32
C ALA A 909 -40.01 0.76 12.79
N ILE A 910 -41.16 0.44 13.42
CA ILE A 910 -41.50 -0.91 13.89
C ILE A 910 -41.67 -1.90 12.73
N GLY A 911 -42.21 -1.44 11.60
CA GLY A 911 -42.39 -2.27 10.40
C GLY A 911 -41.10 -2.52 9.60
N THR A 912 -40.01 -1.80 9.90
CA THR A 912 -38.73 -1.97 9.22
C THR A 912 -37.86 -2.91 10.03
N SER A 913 -37.42 -4.01 9.41
CA SER A 913 -36.50 -4.95 10.05
C SER A 913 -35.06 -4.83 9.53
N LEU A 914 -34.11 -5.05 10.43
CA LEU A 914 -32.70 -5.24 10.13
C LEU A 914 -32.29 -6.62 10.65
N ASN A 915 -31.85 -7.50 9.77
CA ASN A 915 -31.57 -8.91 10.09
C ASN A 915 -32.71 -9.62 10.86
N SER A 916 -33.98 -9.35 10.50
CA SER A 916 -35.20 -9.86 11.15
C SER A 916 -35.54 -9.26 12.51
N VAL A 917 -34.78 -8.28 13.01
CA VAL A 917 -35.10 -7.53 14.22
C VAL A 917 -35.89 -6.28 13.84
N ALA A 918 -37.03 -6.06 14.51
CA ALA A 918 -37.86 -4.87 14.30
C ALA A 918 -37.16 -3.61 14.85
N GLY A 919 -37.27 -2.49 14.14
CA GLY A 919 -36.70 -1.22 14.58
C GLY A 919 -37.64 -0.42 15.47
N GLU A 920 -37.16 0.73 15.93
CA GLU A 920 -37.96 1.71 16.69
C GLU A 920 -37.53 3.13 16.35
N LEU A 921 -38.32 4.14 16.75
CA LEU A 921 -37.88 5.53 16.60
C LEU A 921 -36.71 5.80 17.53
N LEU A 922 -35.77 6.63 17.07
CA LEU A 922 -34.63 7.02 17.87
C LEU A 922 -35.07 7.59 19.22
N THR A 923 -34.52 7.02 20.30
CA THR A 923 -34.68 7.50 21.68
C THR A 923 -33.38 8.13 22.16
N ILE A 924 -33.47 9.04 23.14
CA ILE A 924 -32.31 9.70 23.72
C ILE A 924 -32.40 9.57 25.24
N THR A 925 -31.43 8.87 25.80
CA THR A 925 -31.29 8.54 27.23
C THR A 925 -29.96 9.03 27.80
N SER A 926 -29.03 9.48 26.96
CA SER A 926 -27.73 10.01 27.36
C SER A 926 -27.32 11.24 26.53
N ALA A 927 -26.26 11.93 26.99
CA ALA A 927 -25.64 13.03 26.25
C ALA A 927 -25.00 12.58 24.92
N ALA A 928 -24.42 11.37 24.90
CA ALA A 928 -23.86 10.77 23.69
C ALA A 928 -24.91 10.54 22.60
N GLU A 929 -26.05 9.93 22.96
CA GLU A 929 -27.17 9.73 22.04
C GLU A 929 -27.73 11.06 21.53
N GLN A 930 -27.70 12.11 22.35
CA GLN A 930 -28.11 13.45 21.96
C GLN A 930 -27.20 14.05 20.90
N GLU A 931 -25.88 13.95 21.06
CA GLU A 931 -24.92 14.48 20.09
C GLU A 931 -25.05 13.73 18.75
N LEU A 932 -25.13 12.40 18.81
CA LEU A 932 -25.30 11.56 17.64
C LEU A 932 -26.61 11.87 16.90
N ALA A 933 -27.72 11.97 17.62
CA ALA A 933 -29.03 12.32 17.06
C ALA A 933 -29.03 13.71 16.43
N PHE A 934 -28.32 14.67 17.03
CA PHE A 934 -28.13 16.00 16.47
C PHE A 934 -27.35 15.97 15.15
N GLY A 935 -26.26 15.19 15.09
CA GLY A 935 -25.53 14.94 13.86
C GLY A 935 -26.38 14.31 12.76
N PHE A 936 -27.28 13.38 13.10
CA PHE A 936 -28.23 12.80 12.14
C PHE A 936 -29.25 13.82 11.63
N ALA A 937 -29.80 14.67 12.50
CA ALA A 937 -30.69 15.76 12.10
C ALA A 937 -29.98 16.74 11.16
N GLN A 938 -28.72 17.10 11.43
CA GLN A 938 -27.90 17.93 10.54
C GLN A 938 -27.62 17.26 9.19
N THR A 939 -27.34 15.95 9.19
CA THR A 939 -27.12 15.17 7.97
C THR A 939 -28.37 15.11 7.10
N LEU A 940 -29.54 14.97 7.74
CA LEU A 940 -30.83 15.07 7.06
C LEU A 940 -31.13 16.53 6.66
N GLY A 941 -30.60 17.51 7.38
CA GLY A 941 -30.79 18.94 7.11
C GLY A 941 -32.17 19.48 7.51
N ASP A 942 -32.83 18.82 8.47
CA ASP A 942 -34.11 19.25 9.07
C ASP A 942 -34.30 18.51 10.41
N LYS A 943 -35.25 18.98 11.22
CA LYS A 943 -35.66 18.34 12.48
C LYS A 943 -36.10 16.89 12.29
N ILE A 944 -36.01 16.11 13.36
CA ILE A 944 -36.38 14.68 13.37
C ILE A 944 -37.34 14.36 14.52
N TRP A 945 -38.23 13.38 14.31
CA TRP A 945 -39.03 12.80 15.39
C TRP A 945 -38.17 11.96 16.33
N LEU A 946 -38.46 12.08 17.63
CA LEU A 946 -37.94 11.21 18.68
C LEU A 946 -39.02 10.21 19.12
N GLY A 947 -38.63 9.04 19.62
CA GLY A 947 -39.51 8.10 20.31
C GLY A 947 -39.90 8.60 21.70
N LEU A 948 -40.55 9.77 21.79
CA LEU A 948 -40.89 10.44 23.04
C LEU A 948 -42.22 11.20 22.90
N SER A 949 -43.17 10.92 23.77
CA SER A 949 -44.53 11.46 23.75
C SER A 949 -45.18 11.48 25.14
N ASP A 950 -46.11 12.39 25.37
CA ASP A 950 -47.01 12.41 26.54
C ASP A 950 -48.49 12.18 26.18
N SER A 951 -48.79 11.74 24.96
CA SER A 951 -50.16 11.52 24.45
C SER A 951 -51.04 10.55 25.28
N ASP A 952 -50.43 9.70 26.12
CA ASP A 952 -51.17 8.82 27.04
C ASP A 952 -51.68 9.56 28.28
N VAL A 953 -50.85 10.44 28.84
CA VAL A 953 -51.12 11.21 30.05
C VAL A 953 -50.44 12.56 29.91
N GLU A 954 -51.26 13.58 29.63
CA GLU A 954 -50.84 14.97 29.49
C GLU A 954 -49.80 15.40 30.54
N GLY A 955 -48.66 15.92 30.08
CA GLY A 955 -47.54 16.34 30.90
C GLY A 955 -46.70 15.19 31.49
N GLN A 956 -46.93 13.92 31.12
CA GLN A 956 -46.04 12.80 31.43
C GLN A 956 -45.31 12.32 30.18
N TRP A 957 -44.17 12.95 29.90
CA TRP A 957 -43.34 12.62 28.75
C TRP A 957 -42.63 11.29 28.95
N ARG A 958 -42.94 10.32 28.07
CA ARG A 958 -42.48 8.94 28.15
C ARG A 958 -41.78 8.50 26.87
N LEU A 959 -40.71 7.74 27.04
CA LEU A 959 -40.00 7.11 25.93
C LEU A 959 -40.86 5.99 25.32
N TYR A 960 -40.84 5.86 24.00
CA TYR A 960 -41.49 4.79 23.28
C TYR A 960 -40.42 3.86 22.72
N SER A 961 -40.35 2.65 23.28
CA SER A 961 -39.46 1.60 22.80
C SER A 961 -40.27 0.42 22.27
N ALA A 962 -39.93 -0.05 21.08
CA ALA A 962 -40.63 -1.10 20.34
C ALA A 962 -42.16 -0.91 20.24
N GLY A 963 -42.62 0.35 20.21
CA GLY A 963 -44.05 0.69 20.17
C GLY A 963 -44.79 0.55 21.50
N VAL A 964 -44.07 0.37 22.60
CA VAL A 964 -44.62 0.28 23.97
C VAL A 964 -44.27 1.54 24.74
N VAL A 965 -45.23 2.01 25.55
CA VAL A 965 -45.06 3.14 26.46
C VAL A 965 -44.05 2.76 27.55
N GLY A 966 -42.92 3.46 27.56
CA GLY A 966 -41.79 3.21 28.43
C GLY A 966 -41.68 4.18 29.61
N GLU A 967 -40.43 4.41 30.02
CA GLU A 967 -40.07 5.22 31.18
C GLU A 967 -40.50 6.68 31.02
N GLN A 968 -41.01 7.26 32.11
CA GLN A 968 -41.28 8.69 32.18
C GLN A 968 -39.98 9.44 32.46
N ILE A 969 -39.64 10.38 31.59
CA ILE A 969 -38.41 11.17 31.69
C ILE A 969 -38.65 12.62 32.13
N TRP A 970 -39.88 13.11 31.99
CA TRP A 970 -40.26 14.47 32.38
C TRP A 970 -41.70 14.56 32.89
N GLN A 971 -41.94 15.47 33.84
CA GLN A 971 -43.24 15.74 34.45
C GLN A 971 -43.59 17.23 34.37
N GLY A 972 -44.70 17.55 33.72
CA GLY A 972 -45.28 18.89 33.60
C GLY A 972 -44.93 19.56 32.26
N THR A 973 -45.29 20.84 32.14
CA THR A 973 -45.02 21.68 30.96
C THR A 973 -43.67 22.39 31.11
N ASN A 974 -43.53 23.62 30.63
CA ASN A 974 -42.29 24.39 30.61
C ASN A 974 -41.79 24.86 31.98
N THR A 975 -42.58 24.57 33.02
CA THR A 975 -42.26 24.75 34.45
C THR A 975 -42.15 23.41 35.17
N GLY A 976 -42.16 22.31 34.42
CA GLY A 976 -42.02 20.95 34.88
C GLY A 976 -40.62 20.60 35.35
N TYR A 977 -40.42 19.33 35.65
CA TYR A 977 -39.16 18.81 36.13
C TYR A 977 -38.83 17.45 35.51
N ARG A 978 -37.53 17.21 35.36
CA ARG A 978 -36.97 15.94 34.92
C ARG A 978 -37.20 14.88 35.99
N VAL A 979 -37.54 13.65 35.58
CA VAL A 979 -37.59 12.51 36.51
C VAL A 979 -36.14 12.12 36.89
N ASP A 980 -35.92 11.73 38.15
CA ASP A 980 -34.60 11.40 38.67
C ASP A 980 -33.93 10.31 37.82
N GLY A 981 -32.68 10.55 37.42
CA GLY A 981 -31.90 9.63 36.58
C GLY A 981 -32.11 9.76 35.06
N SER A 982 -33.20 10.38 34.59
CA SER A 982 -33.48 10.48 33.16
C SER A 982 -32.70 11.61 32.48
N TYR A 983 -32.40 11.49 31.18
CA TYR A 983 -31.81 12.59 30.37
C TYR A 983 -32.88 13.41 29.65
N THR A 984 -32.70 14.74 29.59
CA THR A 984 -33.59 15.63 28.84
C THR A 984 -32.84 16.81 28.23
N ASN A 985 -33.23 17.24 27.04
CA ASN A 985 -32.62 18.40 26.36
C ASN A 985 -33.66 19.36 25.76
N TRP A 986 -34.75 19.62 26.50
CA TRP A 986 -35.80 20.55 26.10
C TRP A 986 -35.27 21.96 25.82
N GLY A 987 -35.86 22.62 24.81
CA GLY A 987 -35.61 24.01 24.48
C GLY A 987 -36.07 24.97 25.57
N SER A 988 -35.64 26.23 25.49
CA SER A 988 -36.14 27.25 26.41
C SER A 988 -37.65 27.41 26.25
N SER A 989 -38.38 27.25 27.34
CA SER A 989 -39.85 27.27 27.39
C SER A 989 -40.56 26.04 26.84
N GLU A 990 -39.88 24.91 26.62
CA GLU A 990 -40.48 23.62 26.24
C GLU A 990 -40.39 22.60 27.41
N PRO A 991 -41.23 21.54 27.44
CA PRO A 991 -42.43 21.35 26.59
C PRO A 991 -43.55 22.29 27.02
N ASN A 992 -44.26 22.94 26.10
CA ASN A 992 -45.18 24.03 26.42
C ASN A 992 -46.68 23.68 26.29
N ASP A 993 -47.00 22.53 25.70
CA ASP A 993 -48.35 22.09 25.34
C ASP A 993 -49.15 23.20 24.62
N PHE A 994 -48.60 23.77 23.54
CA PHE A 994 -49.22 24.91 22.89
C PHE A 994 -50.49 24.50 22.16
N GLY A 995 -51.64 24.82 22.77
CA GLY A 995 -52.95 24.53 22.18
C GLY A 995 -53.62 23.27 22.73
N GLY A 996 -52.96 22.54 23.64
CA GLY A 996 -53.50 21.31 24.23
C GLY A 996 -53.41 20.10 23.30
N ASP A 997 -52.54 20.14 22.28
CA ASP A 997 -52.40 19.10 21.26
C ASP A 997 -50.95 18.81 20.84
N GLU A 998 -49.95 19.27 21.60
CA GLU A 998 -48.53 19.08 21.29
C GLU A 998 -47.92 17.88 22.02
N ASP A 999 -48.33 16.67 21.62
CA ASP A 999 -47.98 15.47 22.38
C ASP A 999 -46.66 14.76 21.99
N PHE A 1000 -45.87 15.29 21.04
CA PHE A 1000 -44.76 14.55 20.40
C PHE A 1000 -43.45 15.35 20.29
N ALA A 1001 -42.33 14.74 20.67
CA ALA A 1001 -41.04 15.44 20.71
C ALA A 1001 -40.29 15.43 19.37
N GLN A 1002 -39.73 16.59 19.00
CA GLN A 1002 -38.85 16.80 17.86
C GLN A 1002 -37.49 17.32 18.30
N LEU A 1003 -36.41 16.75 17.76
CA LEU A 1003 -35.06 17.30 17.89
C LEU A 1003 -34.79 18.26 16.74
N GLN A 1004 -34.34 19.49 17.06
CA GLN A 1004 -34.02 20.53 16.07
C GLN A 1004 -32.59 20.40 15.53
N GLU A 1005 -32.42 20.58 14.23
CA GLU A 1005 -31.12 20.53 13.53
C GLU A 1005 -30.23 21.76 13.74
N THR A 1006 -30.79 22.83 14.30
CA THR A 1006 -30.09 24.12 14.48
C THR A 1006 -29.39 24.25 15.83
N ASP A 1007 -29.99 23.72 16.91
CA ASP A 1007 -29.50 23.88 18.28
C ASP A 1007 -29.50 22.57 19.09
N GLY A 1008 -29.98 21.47 18.51
CA GLY A 1008 -30.05 20.15 19.14
C GLY A 1008 -31.13 20.03 20.23
N LYS A 1009 -31.91 21.08 20.48
CA LYS A 1009 -32.93 21.11 21.54
C LYS A 1009 -34.20 20.40 21.13
N TRP A 1010 -34.92 19.89 22.13
CA TRP A 1010 -36.21 19.23 21.92
C TRP A 1010 -37.35 20.23 21.99
N ARG A 1011 -38.35 20.04 21.13
CA ARG A 1011 -39.62 20.79 21.14
C ARG A 1011 -40.77 19.81 21.05
N ASP A 1012 -41.80 20.05 21.83
CA ASP A 1012 -43.07 19.36 21.67
C ASP A 1012 -43.80 19.90 20.44
N SER A 1013 -44.61 19.04 19.82
CA SER A 1013 -45.22 19.32 18.53
C SER A 1013 -46.47 18.48 18.34
N SER A 1014 -47.43 19.04 17.61
CA SER A 1014 -48.72 18.37 17.41
C SER A 1014 -48.67 17.20 16.43
N SER A 1015 -49.64 16.30 16.58
CA SER A 1015 -49.85 15.13 15.72
C SER A 1015 -50.00 15.44 14.22
N ALA A 1016 -50.34 16.69 13.88
CA ALA A 1016 -50.53 17.15 12.51
C ALA A 1016 -49.23 17.52 11.79
N VAL A 1017 -48.13 17.74 12.54
CA VAL A 1017 -46.83 18.09 11.97
C VAL A 1017 -46.22 16.88 11.27
N THR A 1018 -45.42 17.12 10.23
CA THR A 1018 -44.59 16.07 9.62
C THR A 1018 -43.12 16.40 9.79
N SER A 1019 -42.31 15.37 10.03
CA SER A 1019 -40.88 15.48 10.24
C SER A 1019 -40.18 14.27 9.64
N ARG A 1020 -38.86 14.38 9.48
CA ARG A 1020 -38.00 13.23 9.17
C ARG A 1020 -37.79 12.41 10.44
N TYR A 1021 -37.17 11.25 10.33
CA TYR A 1021 -36.96 10.40 11.49
C TYR A 1021 -35.77 9.47 11.29
N VAL A 1022 -35.29 8.94 12.40
CA VAL A 1022 -34.24 7.93 12.43
C VAL A 1022 -34.84 6.68 13.06
N ILE A 1023 -34.60 5.55 12.41
CA ILE A 1023 -34.93 4.23 12.96
C ILE A 1023 -33.69 3.70 13.67
N GLN A 1024 -33.82 3.21 14.90
CA GLN A 1024 -32.74 2.55 15.62
C GLN A 1024 -33.00 1.06 15.82
N TRP A 1025 -31.92 0.29 15.97
CA TRP A 1025 -31.92 -1.09 16.43
C TRP A 1025 -30.79 -1.29 17.44
N ASP A 1026 -31.04 -2.12 18.44
CA ASP A 1026 -29.98 -2.68 19.28
C ASP A 1026 -29.06 -3.56 18.42
N ALA A 1027 -27.75 -3.25 18.42
CA ALA A 1027 -26.81 -3.91 17.53
C ALA A 1027 -26.56 -5.36 17.94
N ASP A 1028 -26.50 -5.65 19.24
CA ASP A 1028 -26.38 -7.03 19.75
C ASP A 1028 -27.54 -7.86 19.27
N THR A 1029 -28.77 -7.39 19.47
CA THR A 1029 -29.97 -8.08 19.00
C THR A 1029 -29.94 -8.32 17.49
N VAL A 1030 -29.47 -7.35 16.68
CA VAL A 1030 -29.36 -7.48 15.22
C VAL A 1030 -28.28 -8.47 14.78
N LEU A 1031 -27.11 -8.40 15.40
CA LEU A 1031 -25.93 -9.18 15.02
C LEU A 1031 -26.05 -10.62 15.54
N ASP A 1032 -26.69 -10.79 16.70
CA ASP A 1032 -26.81 -12.06 17.41
C ASP A 1032 -28.15 -12.77 17.17
N ALA A 1033 -29.05 -12.17 16.37
CA ALA A 1033 -30.38 -12.70 16.03
C ALA A 1033 -30.37 -14.18 15.56
N THR A 1034 -29.25 -14.64 15.00
CA THR A 1034 -29.07 -16.02 14.54
C THR A 1034 -27.99 -16.81 15.28
N ASN A 1035 -27.09 -16.15 16.03
CA ASN A 1035 -25.85 -16.72 16.59
C ASN A 1035 -25.54 -16.24 18.03
N ALA A 1036 -26.55 -16.04 18.89
CA ALA A 1036 -26.35 -15.56 20.26
C ALA A 1036 -25.33 -16.39 21.05
N LEU A 1037 -24.36 -15.72 21.66
CA LEU A 1037 -23.37 -16.33 22.53
C LEU A 1037 -24.03 -16.83 23.82
N THR A 1038 -23.59 -17.99 24.27
CA THR A 1038 -24.05 -18.62 25.52
C THR A 1038 -22.88 -18.89 26.46
N TYR A 1039 -23.11 -18.70 27.76
CA TYR A 1039 -22.07 -18.74 28.78
C TYR A 1039 -22.28 -19.85 29.80
N SER A 1040 -21.19 -20.45 30.29
CA SER A 1040 -21.26 -21.46 31.36
C SER A 1040 -19.97 -21.57 32.16
N ILE A 1041 -20.06 -21.74 33.48
CA ILE A 1041 -18.89 -22.02 34.33
C ILE A 1041 -18.51 -23.50 34.16
N GLN A 1042 -17.30 -23.76 33.66
CA GLN A 1042 -16.73 -25.11 33.51
C GLN A 1042 -16.07 -25.60 34.80
N SER A 1043 -15.41 -24.70 35.52
CA SER A 1043 -14.80 -25.02 36.81
C SER A 1043 -14.68 -23.78 37.69
N GLN A 1044 -14.57 -23.98 39.00
CA GLN A 1044 -14.35 -22.92 39.98
C GLN A 1044 -13.55 -23.45 41.17
N THR A 1045 -12.68 -22.63 41.77
CA THR A 1045 -11.81 -23.04 42.89
C THR A 1045 -12.62 -23.57 44.07
N VAL A 1046 -13.77 -22.96 44.35
CA VAL A 1046 -14.74 -23.42 45.35
C VAL A 1046 -16.05 -23.74 44.65
N ALA A 1047 -16.34 -25.03 44.49
CA ALA A 1047 -17.53 -25.49 43.78
C ALA A 1047 -18.82 -24.95 44.42
N GLY A 1048 -19.64 -24.27 43.62
CA GLY A 1048 -20.93 -23.72 44.02
C GLY A 1048 -20.88 -22.29 44.57
N ALA A 1049 -19.72 -21.62 44.60
CA ALA A 1049 -19.62 -20.24 45.07
C ALA A 1049 -20.24 -19.23 44.09
N PHE A 1050 -20.10 -19.47 42.78
CA PHE A 1050 -20.62 -18.58 41.73
C PHE A 1050 -21.57 -19.30 40.77
N ALA A 1051 -22.49 -18.52 40.20
CA ALA A 1051 -23.35 -18.88 39.07
C ALA A 1051 -23.14 -17.88 37.93
N ILE A 1052 -23.47 -18.29 36.71
CA ILE A 1052 -23.45 -17.42 35.52
C ILE A 1052 -24.78 -17.50 34.78
N ASN A 1053 -25.29 -16.36 34.32
CA ASN A 1053 -26.42 -16.30 33.42
C ASN A 1053 -25.98 -16.78 32.03
N SER A 1054 -26.67 -17.77 31.48
CA SER A 1054 -26.28 -18.37 30.20
C SER A 1054 -26.41 -17.43 29.02
N ASP A 1055 -27.25 -16.40 29.12
CA ASP A 1055 -27.60 -15.53 28.00
C ASP A 1055 -26.86 -14.20 28.07
N THR A 1056 -26.58 -13.71 29.28
CA THR A 1056 -25.97 -12.38 29.49
C THR A 1056 -24.51 -12.43 29.95
N GLY A 1057 -23.99 -13.60 30.32
CA GLY A 1057 -22.64 -13.73 30.90
C GLY A 1057 -22.50 -13.11 32.30
N GLU A 1058 -23.60 -12.67 32.93
CA GLU A 1058 -23.60 -12.10 34.29
C GLU A 1058 -23.24 -13.16 35.33
N ILE A 1059 -22.19 -12.89 36.10
CA ILE A 1059 -21.71 -13.72 37.20
C ILE A 1059 -22.30 -13.22 38.51
N THR A 1060 -22.93 -14.12 39.26
CA THR A 1060 -23.53 -13.84 40.57
C THR A 1060 -22.99 -14.77 41.64
N VAL A 1061 -23.07 -14.32 42.89
CA VAL A 1061 -22.80 -15.16 44.07
C VAL A 1061 -23.92 -16.18 44.23
N ALA A 1062 -23.59 -17.46 44.19
CA ALA A 1062 -24.54 -18.55 44.37
C ALA A 1062 -24.69 -18.98 45.84
N ASP A 1063 -23.59 -18.93 46.61
CA ASP A 1063 -23.58 -19.15 48.06
C ASP A 1063 -22.49 -18.29 48.70
N GLY A 1064 -22.91 -17.19 49.33
CA GLY A 1064 -22.00 -16.22 49.95
C GLY A 1064 -21.21 -16.77 51.13
N SER A 1065 -21.69 -17.83 51.78
CA SER A 1065 -21.00 -18.45 52.93
C SER A 1065 -19.73 -19.22 52.56
N LEU A 1066 -19.53 -19.45 51.27
CA LEU A 1066 -18.33 -20.08 50.70
C LEU A 1066 -17.22 -19.07 50.39
N LEU A 1067 -17.50 -17.77 50.54
CA LEU A 1067 -16.54 -16.68 50.34
C LEU A 1067 -15.97 -16.28 51.71
N ASP A 1068 -14.76 -16.71 52.01
CA ASP A 1068 -14.04 -16.47 53.26
C ASP A 1068 -12.63 -15.95 52.91
N TYR A 1069 -12.39 -14.67 53.21
CA TYR A 1069 -11.18 -13.96 52.80
C TYR A 1069 -9.93 -14.49 53.53
N GLU A 1070 -10.06 -14.88 54.79
CA GLU A 1070 -8.97 -15.39 55.62
C GLU A 1070 -8.48 -16.77 55.16
N THR A 1071 -9.36 -17.60 54.61
CA THR A 1071 -9.03 -18.96 54.16
C THR A 1071 -8.74 -19.03 52.67
N ASN A 1072 -9.43 -18.24 51.84
CA ASN A 1072 -9.25 -18.22 50.40
C ASN A 1072 -9.49 -16.83 49.82
N ALA A 1073 -8.49 -15.96 49.92
CA ALA A 1073 -8.55 -14.57 49.45
C ALA A 1073 -8.75 -14.41 47.93
N THR A 1074 -8.57 -15.47 47.14
CA THR A 1074 -8.71 -15.46 45.67
C THR A 1074 -9.51 -16.67 45.20
N HIS A 1075 -10.46 -16.44 44.30
CA HIS A 1075 -11.20 -17.49 43.61
C HIS A 1075 -10.94 -17.37 42.12
N SER A 1076 -10.77 -18.50 41.44
CA SER A 1076 -10.76 -18.54 39.99
C SER A 1076 -11.96 -19.31 39.45
N ILE A 1077 -12.55 -18.80 38.37
CA ILE A 1077 -13.64 -19.42 37.62
C ILE A 1077 -13.22 -19.58 36.16
N SER A 1078 -13.39 -20.77 35.59
CA SER A 1078 -13.23 -20.97 34.15
C SER A 1078 -14.59 -20.89 33.48
N VAL A 1079 -14.77 -19.90 32.60
CA VAL A 1079 -16.00 -19.66 31.86
C VAL A 1079 -15.82 -20.11 30.41
N ARG A 1080 -16.84 -20.75 29.87
CA ARG A 1080 -16.97 -21.09 28.45
C ARG A 1080 -17.96 -20.14 27.78
N VAL A 1081 -17.59 -19.63 26.62
CA VAL A 1081 -18.51 -19.03 25.65
C VAL A 1081 -18.75 -19.99 24.49
N SER A 1082 -19.97 -19.99 23.96
CA SER A 1082 -20.41 -20.86 22.88
C SER A 1082 -21.36 -20.15 21.95
N ASP A 1083 -21.10 -20.20 20.65
CA ASP A 1083 -22.02 -19.74 19.59
C ASP A 1083 -23.05 -20.82 19.16
N GLY A 1084 -23.05 -21.98 19.86
CA GLY A 1084 -23.87 -23.15 19.55
C GLY A 1084 -23.19 -24.20 18.67
N THR A 1085 -22.06 -23.88 18.05
CA THR A 1085 -21.26 -24.78 17.20
C THR A 1085 -19.79 -24.89 17.60
N ALA A 1086 -19.20 -23.83 18.15
CA ALA A 1086 -17.82 -23.75 18.59
C ALA A 1086 -17.72 -23.08 19.97
N THR A 1087 -16.63 -23.34 20.71
CA THR A 1087 -16.48 -22.93 22.11
C THR A 1087 -15.07 -22.43 22.43
N TYR A 1088 -14.96 -21.43 23.29
CA TYR A 1088 -13.72 -20.95 23.90
C TYR A 1088 -13.85 -20.94 25.42
N ASP A 1089 -12.76 -21.23 26.14
CA ASP A 1089 -12.72 -21.27 27.60
C ASP A 1089 -11.66 -20.29 28.11
N GLU A 1090 -12.02 -19.41 29.04
CA GLU A 1090 -11.11 -18.47 29.71
C GLU A 1090 -11.17 -18.65 31.23
N ALA A 1091 -10.11 -18.30 31.94
CA ALA A 1091 -10.06 -18.34 33.40
C ALA A 1091 -9.95 -16.95 34.00
N PHE A 1092 -10.92 -16.59 34.83
CA PHE A 1092 -10.97 -15.35 35.63
C PHE A 1092 -10.58 -15.63 37.08
#